data_AF-A0AAV9X2H9-F1
#
_entry.id   AF-A0AAV9X2H9-F1
#
_cell.length_a   1.000
_cell.length_b   1.000
_cell.length_c   1.000
_cell.angle_alpha   90.00
_cell.angle_beta   90.00
_cell.angle_gamma   90.00
#
_symmetry.space_group_name_H-M   'P 1'
#
loop_
_entity.id
_entity.type
_entity.pdbx_description
1 polymer ?
#
loop_
_entity_poly.entity_id
_entity_poly.type
_entity_poly.pdbx_seq_one_letter_code
_entity_poly.pdbx_strand_id
1 'polypeptide(L)'
;MHAVEEITSGYRVALIYNLTVQRGGLSADNTAITPELLSALQKLKDQDRQVVYSLGNKYSLSQRKLGFKGRDRYIISNIAAAIAKIGGGISLACGDLEVKRTDPDEDDIEYSDEDQNLDHDTMNFMANLNGREVEISLNNMEHLAGPYRHFSDSKLVWTGKYLFSLGLSLDAMRPYDQEEEETGNEGVMTFNWYRTSCITLWPTSESRGIQERGREENLSWKDILGIVNQQPPPTESEFEKAQINFHKVEFLIDRCIVHGLPDHQVREAGDLVYSLLDLLPDDLRSRVETNLISSSVDVQIEKEEAKSEYSLKSTAIGFSRLLRMKTLFRKDIQISFTKTVADLLGRSSILFTPETLQLLLETYQNSEYISDWIRCVFESHPNVNLLQDFFHKMEKEDMNHLQNTLTGISVYDLHESIISGIKRRFSTFYVDDEDLYGVYITNIGNPEEYELYQGFGLRRPGGSTIPGIHQTMSPPTFCMKNYVEFLDKQPLPHKTRLLSLLVDSIMIPVDKITPTDEKMTLRSREQLIVTKNLIEQFTKTPSLVGFSEIEKLRENVIEATIKYFAQAKPETPNFYLPAWNSPKCELGSGCAICGVLNQFLRSKIESSVEFPTNWNIDEKEHYKILHAELTYVHYPQVLLKYEYRSELEVSFSEWSRRFNVSKIAKYSYADAKIEYNGQVKERETVFKMIGEPFNREGRIRREVPDGQFVEKCTATDDDEGDDEMDDEEDDEGEEEWEGEGEGEDLILFE
;
A
#
# COMPACT_ATOMS: atom_id res chain seq x y z
N MET A 1 47.09 48.59 26.94
CA MET A 1 47.86 47.99 28.06
C MET A 1 46.84 47.66 29.14
N HIS A 2 46.43 46.40 29.26
CA HIS A 2 45.45 45.97 30.26
C HIS A 2 46.19 45.33 31.42
N ALA A 3 46.06 45.91 32.61
CA ALA A 3 46.58 45.33 33.84
C ALA A 3 45.63 44.22 34.30
N VAL A 4 46.19 43.06 34.62
CA VAL A 4 45.46 41.92 35.18
C VAL A 4 45.73 41.92 36.68
N GLU A 5 44.69 42.17 37.47
CA GLU A 5 44.74 42.04 38.93
C GLU A 5 44.20 40.68 39.37
N GLU A 6 44.72 40.17 40.48
CA GLU A 6 44.40 38.84 41.00
C GLU A 6 43.08 38.85 41.77
N ILE A 7 42.13 38.00 41.38
CA ILE A 7 40.80 37.92 42.00
C ILE A 7 40.90 37.08 43.28
N THR A 8 40.73 37.70 44.45
CA THR A 8 40.89 37.06 45.76
C THR A 8 39.61 36.45 46.35
N SER A 9 38.42 36.72 45.79
CA SER A 9 37.19 35.93 46.04
C SER A 9 36.05 36.32 45.08
N GLY A 10 35.14 35.38 44.78
CA GLY A 10 33.94 35.57 43.95
C GLY A 10 33.62 34.42 42.99
N TYR A 11 32.38 34.33 42.49
CA TYR A 11 31.98 33.35 41.48
C TYR A 11 32.59 33.70 40.12
N ARG A 12 33.22 32.71 39.45
CA ARG A 12 33.70 32.84 38.08
C ARG A 12 32.51 32.81 37.12
N VAL A 13 32.08 33.98 36.64
CA VAL A 13 31.26 34.06 35.43
C VAL A 13 32.21 33.90 34.25
N ALA A 14 32.22 32.72 33.63
CA ALA A 14 32.90 32.51 32.36
C ALA A 14 32.09 33.20 31.25
N LEU A 15 32.43 34.45 30.96
CA LEU A 15 31.96 35.15 29.76
C LEU A 15 32.63 34.51 28.55
N ILE A 16 31.97 33.51 27.97
CA ILE A 16 32.34 32.96 26.67
C ILE A 16 31.84 33.95 25.62
N TYR A 17 32.73 34.82 25.14
CA TYR A 17 32.49 35.58 23.92
C TYR A 17 32.50 34.61 22.74
N ASN A 18 31.32 34.07 22.38
CA ASN A 18 31.15 33.51 21.05
C ASN A 18 31.13 34.69 20.08
N LEU A 19 32.30 35.04 19.53
CA LEU A 19 32.38 35.83 18.30
C LEU A 19 31.72 35.01 17.19
N THR A 20 30.41 35.11 17.09
CA THR A 20 29.64 34.59 15.96
C THR A 20 29.95 35.50 14.78
N VAL A 21 30.88 35.07 13.93
CA VAL A 21 31.02 35.68 12.61
C VAL A 21 29.70 35.40 11.90
N GLN A 22 28.89 36.43 11.67
CA GLN A 22 27.64 36.36 10.92
C GLN A 22 27.91 35.66 9.59
N ARG A 23 27.47 34.40 9.44
CA ARG A 23 27.33 33.64 8.18
C ARG A 23 28.38 33.98 7.11
N GLY A 24 29.63 34.17 7.53
CA GLY A 24 30.73 34.44 6.60
C GLY A 24 30.94 33.13 5.87
N GLY A 25 30.65 33.10 4.57
CA GLY A 25 30.92 31.92 3.75
C GLY A 25 32.31 31.38 4.04
N LEU A 26 32.50 30.07 3.82
CA LEU A 26 33.81 29.42 3.80
C LEU A 26 34.68 30.08 2.71
N SER A 27 35.18 31.28 2.99
CA SER A 27 35.91 32.13 2.05
C SER A 27 37.32 32.23 2.59
N ALA A 28 38.12 31.22 2.27
CA ALA A 28 39.57 31.38 2.34
C ALA A 28 39.99 32.42 1.29
N ASP A 29 41.00 33.24 1.60
CA ASP A 29 41.63 34.08 0.57
C ASP A 29 42.15 33.20 -0.56
N ASN A 30 42.01 33.64 -1.81
CA ASN A 30 42.47 32.92 -3.01
C ASN A 30 43.97 32.55 -2.98
N THR A 31 44.75 33.17 -2.10
CA THR A 31 46.18 32.93 -1.86
C THR A 31 46.46 31.70 -0.99
N ALA A 32 45.46 31.16 -0.27
CA ALA A 32 45.60 30.00 0.60
C ALA A 32 45.41 28.64 -0.12
N ILE A 33 45.01 28.66 -1.39
CA ILE A 33 44.76 27.46 -2.20
C ILE A 33 46.04 27.04 -2.93
N THR A 34 46.61 25.88 -2.57
CA THR A 34 47.82 25.37 -3.21
C THR A 34 47.53 24.72 -4.57
N PRO A 35 48.44 24.81 -5.57
CA PRO A 35 48.29 24.13 -6.85
C PRO A 35 48.14 22.61 -6.73
N GLU A 36 48.78 22.01 -5.73
CA GLU A 36 48.72 20.57 -5.47
C GLU A 36 47.32 20.14 -5.04
N LEU A 37 46.65 20.93 -4.20
CA LEU A 37 45.27 20.66 -3.77
C LEU A 37 44.31 20.73 -4.97
N LEU A 38 44.48 21.73 -5.85
CA LEU A 38 43.69 21.84 -7.08
C LEU A 38 43.91 20.63 -7.99
N SER A 39 45.16 20.20 -8.18
CA SER A 39 45.46 19.02 -8.99
C SER A 39 44.87 17.74 -8.39
N ALA A 40 44.91 17.58 -7.06
CA ALA A 40 44.35 16.43 -6.38
C ALA A 40 42.82 16.37 -6.51
N LEU A 41 42.14 17.50 -6.31
CA LEU A 41 40.69 17.59 -6.48
C LEU A 41 40.29 17.38 -7.94
N GLN A 42 41.05 17.91 -8.91
CA GLN A 42 40.77 17.64 -10.32
C GLN A 42 40.82 16.14 -10.63
N LYS A 43 41.84 15.44 -10.13
CA LYS A 43 41.93 13.97 -10.28
C LYS A 43 40.81 13.23 -9.56
N LEU A 44 40.32 13.75 -8.43
CA LEU A 44 39.21 13.16 -7.69
C LEU A 44 37.88 13.38 -8.42
N LYS A 45 37.67 14.54 -9.04
CA LYS A 45 36.47 14.87 -9.84
C LYS A 45 36.23 13.83 -10.94
N ASP A 46 37.31 13.34 -11.56
CA ASP A 46 37.25 12.36 -12.65
C ASP A 46 37.13 10.90 -12.16
N GLN A 47 37.03 10.68 -10.85
CA GLN A 47 36.86 9.35 -10.24
C GLN A 47 35.44 9.19 -9.71
N ASP A 48 34.95 7.95 -9.63
CA ASP A 48 33.67 7.63 -8.99
C ASP A 48 33.83 7.24 -7.50
N ARG A 49 34.94 7.64 -6.89
CA ARG A 49 35.30 7.22 -5.53
C ARG A 49 35.10 8.35 -4.54
N GLN A 50 34.34 8.07 -3.48
CA GLN A 50 34.20 8.97 -2.33
C GLN A 50 35.42 8.85 -1.41
N VAL A 51 35.78 9.96 -0.78
CA VAL A 51 36.91 10.03 0.17
C VAL A 51 36.42 10.63 1.48
N VAL A 52 36.67 9.91 2.58
CA VAL A 52 36.25 10.33 3.93
C VAL A 52 37.49 10.70 4.75
N TYR A 53 37.42 11.86 5.39
CA TYR A 53 38.44 12.34 6.31
C TYR A 53 37.87 12.53 7.71
N SER A 54 38.42 11.86 8.71
CA SER A 54 38.06 12.16 10.11
C SER A 54 38.64 13.53 10.52
N LEU A 55 37.85 14.30 11.26
CA LEU A 55 38.23 15.62 11.79
C LEU A 55 38.96 15.49 13.12
N GLY A 56 39.77 16.49 13.46
CA GLY A 56 40.50 16.51 14.73
C GLY A 56 39.59 16.75 15.94
N ASN A 57 38.47 17.44 15.76
CA ASN A 57 37.48 17.70 16.81
C ASN A 57 36.15 16.99 16.52
N LYS A 58 35.41 16.68 17.58
CA LYS A 58 34.03 16.22 17.52
C LYS A 58 33.07 17.42 17.50
N TYR A 59 32.15 17.43 16.55
CA TYR A 59 31.17 18.49 16.35
C TYR A 59 29.74 17.94 16.44
N SER A 60 28.95 18.48 17.36
CA SER A 60 27.50 18.27 17.33
C SER A 60 26.86 18.96 16.13
N LEU A 61 25.67 18.53 15.73
CA LEU A 61 24.89 19.17 14.65
C LEU A 61 24.80 20.70 14.82
N SER A 62 24.48 21.17 16.03
CA SER A 62 24.40 22.61 16.33
C SER A 62 25.76 23.32 16.16
N GLN A 63 26.87 22.65 16.48
CA GLN A 63 28.21 23.24 16.31
C GLN A 63 28.61 23.33 14.85
N ARG A 64 28.27 22.34 14.02
CA ARG A 64 28.54 22.39 12.57
C ARG A 64 27.83 23.59 11.92
N LYS A 65 26.59 23.86 12.33
CA LYS A 65 25.82 25.05 11.91
C LYS A 65 26.42 26.38 12.37
N LEU A 66 27.12 26.39 13.51
CA LEU A 66 27.82 27.57 14.03
C LEU A 66 29.24 27.74 13.43
N GLY A 67 29.78 26.69 12.83
CA GLY A 67 31.08 26.67 12.17
C GLY A 67 32.15 25.87 12.91
N PHE A 68 33.18 25.48 12.15
CA PHE A 68 34.30 24.66 12.62
C PHE A 68 35.33 25.47 13.40
N LYS A 69 36.13 24.79 14.24
CA LYS A 69 37.13 25.42 15.11
C LYS A 69 38.55 24.95 14.76
N GLY A 70 39.54 25.74 15.16
CA GLY A 70 40.96 25.38 15.05
C GLY A 70 41.39 24.99 13.64
N ARG A 71 42.20 23.94 13.53
CA ARG A 71 42.77 23.43 12.27
C ARG A 71 41.69 22.97 11.27
N ASP A 72 40.61 22.36 11.76
CA ASP A 72 39.53 21.83 10.90
C ASP A 72 38.89 22.95 10.09
N ARG A 73 38.69 24.14 10.68
CA ARG A 73 38.14 25.31 9.99
C ARG A 73 38.97 25.69 8.77
N TYR A 74 40.29 25.72 8.89
CA TYR A 74 41.19 26.10 7.80
C TYR A 74 41.18 25.05 6.68
N ILE A 75 41.20 23.75 7.03
CA ILE A 75 41.16 22.67 6.05
C ILE A 75 39.86 22.71 5.26
N ILE A 76 38.71 22.76 5.95
CA ILE A 76 37.39 22.78 5.33
C ILE A 76 37.21 24.02 4.45
N SER A 77 37.67 25.19 4.92
CA SER A 77 37.58 26.43 4.14
C SER A 77 38.45 26.38 2.89
N ASN A 78 39.67 25.85 2.98
CA ASN A 78 40.57 25.71 1.83
C ASN A 78 40.03 24.71 0.79
N ILE A 79 39.48 23.57 1.25
CA ILE A 79 38.85 22.58 0.37
C ILE A 79 37.62 23.18 -0.31
N ALA A 80 36.72 23.83 0.44
CA ALA A 80 35.53 24.46 -0.12
C ALA A 80 35.89 25.53 -1.17
N ALA A 81 36.89 26.36 -0.89
CA ALA A 81 37.38 27.36 -1.84
C ALA A 81 38.03 26.72 -3.08
N ALA A 82 38.77 25.63 -2.91
CA ALA A 82 39.36 24.88 -4.01
C ALA A 82 38.30 24.21 -4.90
N ILE A 83 37.23 23.65 -4.32
CA ILE A 83 36.06 23.10 -5.03
C ILE A 83 35.37 24.19 -5.86
N ALA A 84 35.18 25.38 -5.29
CA ALA A 84 34.62 26.51 -6.02
C ALA A 84 35.51 26.94 -7.19
N LYS A 85 36.83 26.87 -7.04
CA LYS A 85 37.81 27.28 -8.07
C LYS A 85 37.94 26.29 -9.23
N ILE A 86 37.81 24.98 -9.00
CA ILE A 86 37.78 23.98 -10.09
C ILE A 86 36.46 24.03 -10.89
N GLY A 87 35.44 24.71 -10.36
CA GLY A 87 34.14 24.86 -11.00
C GLY A 87 33.19 23.70 -10.73
N GLY A 88 33.18 23.15 -9.51
CA GLY A 88 32.25 22.08 -9.13
C GLY A 88 32.74 20.67 -9.46
N GLY A 89 31.82 19.70 -9.45
CA GLY A 89 32.13 18.28 -9.66
C GLY A 89 32.44 17.47 -8.39
N ILE A 90 32.51 18.11 -7.22
CA ILE A 90 32.77 17.45 -5.93
C ILE A 90 31.89 18.07 -4.86
N SER A 91 31.03 17.26 -4.26
CA SER A 91 30.26 17.63 -3.07
C SER A 91 31.13 17.46 -1.83
N LEU A 92 31.17 18.48 -0.98
CA LEU A 92 31.74 18.42 0.36
C LEU A 92 30.59 18.32 1.36
N ALA A 93 30.60 17.26 2.17
CA ALA A 93 29.64 17.05 3.25
C ALA A 93 30.36 16.81 4.58
N CYS A 94 29.64 16.94 5.70
CA CYS A 94 30.16 16.68 7.04
C CYS A 94 29.15 15.88 7.87
N GLY A 95 29.64 14.87 8.58
CA GLY A 95 28.82 13.94 9.34
C GLY A 95 29.45 13.48 10.64
N ASP A 96 28.74 12.59 11.31
CA ASP A 96 29.32 11.69 12.29
C ASP A 96 29.87 10.46 11.56
N LEU A 97 31.08 10.07 11.91
CA LEU A 97 31.70 8.82 11.50
C LEU A 97 31.65 7.86 12.67
N GLU A 98 31.09 6.69 12.44
CA GLU A 98 31.09 5.56 13.36
C GLU A 98 31.86 4.41 12.69
N VAL A 99 32.75 3.80 13.46
CA VAL A 99 33.66 2.75 12.97
C VAL A 99 33.55 1.58 13.92
N LYS A 100 33.11 0.42 13.41
CA LYS A 100 33.14 -0.85 14.11
C LYS A 100 34.40 -1.59 13.69
N ARG A 101 35.23 -1.93 14.66
CA ARG A 101 36.44 -2.72 14.48
C ARG A 101 36.29 -4.04 15.22
N THR A 102 36.50 -5.14 14.51
CA THR A 102 36.64 -6.45 15.11
C THR A 102 38.10 -6.65 15.45
N ASP A 103 38.41 -6.81 16.74
CA ASP A 103 39.73 -7.20 17.19
C ASP A 103 39.71 -8.71 17.48
N PRO A 104 40.60 -9.52 16.87
CA PRO A 104 40.77 -10.92 17.25
C PRO A 104 41.37 -10.99 18.67
N ASP A 105 41.04 -12.07 19.40
CA ASP A 105 41.58 -12.33 20.73
C ASP A 105 43.12 -12.16 20.75
N GLU A 106 43.63 -11.42 21.74
CA GLU A 106 45.07 -11.09 21.88
C GLU A 106 45.95 -12.32 22.14
N ASP A 107 45.36 -13.50 22.36
CA ASP A 107 46.06 -14.72 22.78
C ASP A 107 46.69 -15.53 21.62
N ASP A 108 46.45 -15.19 20.36
CA ASP A 108 47.00 -15.92 19.19
C ASP A 108 48.20 -15.21 18.51
N ILE A 109 48.74 -14.14 19.11
CA ILE A 109 50.03 -13.59 18.68
C ILE A 109 51.13 -14.42 19.34
N GLU A 110 51.41 -15.60 18.77
CA GLU A 110 52.61 -16.38 19.08
C GLU A 110 53.83 -15.43 19.04
N TYR A 111 54.47 -15.26 20.20
CA TYR A 111 55.78 -14.65 20.32
C TYR A 111 56.79 -15.49 19.53
N SER A 112 56.91 -15.19 18.24
CA SER A 112 58.13 -15.49 17.49
C SER A 112 59.20 -14.54 18.01
N ASP A 113 59.85 -14.96 19.09
CA ASP A 113 61.16 -14.45 19.49
C ASP A 113 62.12 -14.46 18.28
N GLU A 114 63.02 -13.49 18.27
CA GLU A 114 64.20 -13.37 17.39
C GLU A 114 63.97 -12.71 16.01
N ASP A 115 64.10 -11.38 15.95
CA ASP A 115 65.25 -10.69 15.34
C ASP A 115 64.89 -9.23 14.98
N GLN A 116 65.44 -8.28 15.73
CA GLN A 116 66.47 -7.35 15.27
C GLN A 116 66.03 -6.30 14.23
N ASN A 117 66.08 -5.05 14.70
CA ASN A 117 66.44 -3.83 13.96
C ASN A 117 65.62 -3.52 12.70
N LEU A 118 64.90 -2.40 12.73
CA LEU A 118 65.19 -1.25 11.85
C LEU A 118 64.21 -0.08 12.10
N ASP A 119 64.81 1.09 12.29
CA ASP A 119 64.22 2.39 11.95
C ASP A 119 63.63 2.36 10.52
N HIS A 120 62.60 3.20 10.31
CA HIS A 120 61.81 3.40 9.08
C HIS A 120 60.60 2.47 8.89
N ASP A 121 59.39 3.00 9.17
CA ASP A 121 58.42 3.32 8.11
C ASP A 121 57.02 3.66 8.65
N THR A 122 56.74 4.96 8.78
CA THR A 122 55.37 5.50 8.90
C THR A 122 54.56 5.35 7.59
N MET A 123 55.12 4.70 6.56
CA MET A 123 54.49 4.51 5.24
C MET A 123 53.93 3.10 4.99
N ASN A 124 54.23 2.10 5.82
CA ASN A 124 53.66 0.75 5.66
C ASN A 124 52.33 0.52 6.41
N PHE A 125 51.84 1.51 7.18
CA PHE A 125 50.70 1.31 8.06
C PHE A 125 49.33 1.37 7.36
N MET A 126 49.21 2.04 6.20
CA MET A 126 47.98 1.97 5.38
C MET A 126 47.87 0.64 4.61
N ALA A 127 48.94 -0.15 4.51
CA ALA A 127 48.88 -1.47 3.89
C ALA A 127 48.22 -2.52 4.80
N ASN A 128 48.30 -2.37 6.13
CA ASN A 128 47.74 -3.31 7.10
C ASN A 128 46.24 -3.11 7.41
N LEU A 129 45.61 -2.05 6.89
CA LEU A 129 44.14 -1.93 6.86
C LEU A 129 43.51 -2.72 5.70
N ASN A 130 44.30 -3.26 4.76
CA ASN A 130 43.76 -3.96 3.58
C ASN A 130 43.21 -5.37 3.87
N GLY A 131 43.32 -5.88 5.10
CA GLY A 131 42.92 -7.25 5.46
C GLY A 131 41.99 -7.40 6.66
N ARG A 132 41.59 -6.32 7.34
CA ARG A 132 40.66 -6.38 8.48
C ARG A 132 39.34 -5.72 8.08
N GLU A 133 38.23 -6.45 8.20
CA GLU A 133 36.89 -5.92 7.91
C GLU A 133 36.55 -4.86 8.96
N VAL A 134 36.52 -3.60 8.53
CA VAL A 134 36.07 -2.47 9.34
C VAL A 134 34.74 -2.02 8.76
N GLU A 135 33.69 -2.05 9.59
CA GLU A 135 32.38 -1.53 9.18
C GLU A 135 32.34 -0.04 9.52
N ILE A 136 31.99 0.79 8.54
CA ILE A 136 31.96 2.23 8.68
C ILE A 136 30.57 2.75 8.38
N SER A 137 30.04 3.53 9.30
CA SER A 137 28.73 4.18 9.21
C SER A 137 28.89 5.70 9.24
N LEU A 138 28.32 6.37 8.24
CA LEU A 138 28.22 7.82 8.17
C LEU A 138 26.82 8.24 8.61
N ASN A 139 26.75 8.96 9.72
CA ASN A 139 25.48 9.38 10.32
C ASN A 139 25.34 10.91 10.27
N ASN A 140 24.10 11.41 10.30
CA ASN A 140 23.81 12.84 10.44
C ASN A 140 24.57 13.72 9.42
N MET A 141 24.59 13.33 8.15
CA MET A 141 25.35 14.01 7.10
C MET A 141 24.69 15.36 6.73
N GLU A 142 25.50 16.41 6.59
CA GLU A 142 25.09 17.74 6.15
C GLU A 142 25.97 18.20 4.98
N HIS A 143 25.37 18.73 3.92
CA HIS A 143 26.11 19.32 2.79
C HIS A 143 26.75 20.67 3.19
N LEU A 144 28.01 20.88 2.82
CA LEU A 144 28.78 22.10 3.14
C LEU A 144 29.12 22.95 1.91
N ALA A 145 29.57 22.35 0.80
CA ALA A 145 30.00 23.08 -0.40
C ALA A 145 30.01 22.22 -1.68
N GLY A 146 30.02 22.88 -2.84
CA GLY A 146 30.03 22.23 -4.15
C GLY A 146 28.63 21.85 -4.64
N PRO A 147 28.54 20.94 -5.64
CA PRO A 147 27.27 20.37 -6.07
C PRO A 147 26.53 19.73 -4.89
N TYR A 148 25.25 20.05 -4.76
CA TYR A 148 24.47 19.64 -3.61
C TYR A 148 24.24 18.13 -3.57
N ARG A 149 24.05 17.60 -2.37
CA ARG A 149 23.68 16.21 -2.19
C ARG A 149 22.63 16.09 -1.09
N HIS A 150 21.56 15.37 -1.40
CA HIS A 150 20.53 15.06 -0.42
C HIS A 150 20.95 13.83 0.40
N PHE A 151 20.65 13.87 1.70
CA PHE A 151 20.87 12.75 2.62
C PHE A 151 19.53 12.46 3.30
N SER A 152 18.77 11.49 2.77
CA SER A 152 17.48 11.04 3.33
C SER A 152 17.67 10.19 4.58
N ASP A 153 18.75 9.41 4.61
CA ASP A 153 18.96 8.38 5.60
C ASP A 153 19.79 8.91 6.76
N SER A 154 19.39 8.55 7.98
CA SER A 154 20.14 8.89 9.19
C SER A 154 21.49 8.16 9.28
N LYS A 155 21.64 7.03 8.56
CA LYS A 155 22.81 6.15 8.55
C LYS A 155 23.12 5.66 7.13
N LEU A 156 24.28 6.04 6.60
CA LEU A 156 24.82 5.58 5.33
C LEU A 156 25.96 4.60 5.61
N VAL A 157 25.79 3.33 5.25
CA VAL A 157 26.82 2.29 5.43
C VAL A 157 27.83 2.40 4.30
N TRP A 158 29.10 2.55 4.66
CA TRP A 158 30.21 2.69 3.73
C TRP A 158 31.11 1.47 3.77
N THR A 159 31.20 0.76 2.65
CA THR A 159 32.00 -0.47 2.50
C THR A 159 33.40 -0.21 1.92
N GLY A 160 33.88 1.04 1.93
CA GLY A 160 35.15 1.40 1.33
C GLY A 160 36.36 1.11 2.22
N LYS A 161 37.52 0.89 1.59
CA LYS A 161 38.79 0.49 2.26
C LYS A 161 39.69 1.64 2.74
N TYR A 162 39.31 2.90 2.54
CA TYR A 162 40.23 4.05 2.67
C TYR A 162 39.69 5.20 3.54
N LEU A 163 39.71 5.02 4.86
CA LEU A 163 39.46 6.10 5.82
C LEU A 163 40.76 6.85 6.08
N PHE A 164 40.79 8.15 5.77
CA PHE A 164 41.96 8.99 6.07
C PHE A 164 41.70 9.80 7.34
N SER A 165 42.73 10.01 8.17
CA SER A 165 42.61 10.82 9.39
C SER A 165 43.33 12.17 9.23
N LEU A 166 42.62 13.27 9.52
CA LEU A 166 43.24 14.59 9.69
C LEU A 166 43.61 14.87 11.16
N GLY A 167 43.16 13.99 12.07
CA GLY A 167 43.31 14.08 13.51
C GLY A 167 44.14 12.94 14.09
N LEU A 168 43.74 12.45 15.27
CA LEU A 168 44.34 11.28 15.91
C LEU A 168 44.06 10.00 15.08
N SER A 169 45.00 9.05 15.10
CA SER A 169 44.75 7.69 14.58
C SER A 169 43.57 7.05 15.31
N LEU A 170 42.86 6.11 14.68
CA LEU A 170 41.85 5.30 15.36
C LEU A 170 42.41 4.59 16.59
N ASP A 171 43.67 4.12 16.54
CA ASP A 171 44.34 3.48 17.68
C ASP A 171 44.61 4.44 18.86
N ALA A 172 44.62 5.75 18.58
CA ALA A 172 44.76 6.79 19.60
C ALA A 172 43.40 7.28 20.12
N MET A 173 42.29 6.84 19.53
CA MET A 173 40.94 7.08 20.05
C MET A 173 40.58 5.97 21.04
N ARG A 174 39.85 6.33 22.09
CA ARG A 174 39.24 5.32 22.97
C ARG A 174 37.90 4.88 22.36
N PRO A 175 37.57 3.58 22.34
CA PRO A 175 36.25 3.14 21.94
C PRO A 175 35.21 3.77 22.88
N TYR A 176 34.06 4.16 22.31
CA TYR A 176 32.94 4.67 23.13
C TYR A 176 32.01 3.53 23.56
N ASP A 177 32.09 2.39 22.89
CA ASP A 177 31.34 1.18 23.17
C ASP A 177 32.17 -0.05 22.81
N GLN A 178 31.99 -1.13 23.56
CA GLN A 178 32.70 -2.38 23.41
C GLN A 178 31.74 -3.53 23.67
N GLU A 179 31.58 -4.41 22.70
CA GLU A 179 30.71 -5.59 22.78
C GLU A 179 31.56 -6.85 22.60
N GLU A 180 31.31 -7.86 23.42
CA GLU A 180 31.97 -9.17 23.34
C GLU A 180 30.93 -10.19 22.85
N GLU A 181 31.26 -10.93 21.80
CA GLU A 181 30.43 -12.03 21.29
C GLU A 181 31.15 -13.36 21.49
N GLU A 182 30.51 -14.26 22.22
CA GLU A 182 31.01 -15.62 22.41
C GLU A 182 30.80 -16.42 21.12
N THR A 183 31.89 -16.75 20.41
CA THR A 183 31.80 -17.50 19.14
C THR A 183 31.80 -19.03 19.33
N GLY A 184 31.40 -19.50 20.52
CA GLY A 184 31.45 -20.91 20.88
C GLY A 184 32.87 -21.37 21.25
N ASN A 185 33.29 -22.56 20.80
CA ASN A 185 34.58 -23.16 21.16
C ASN A 185 35.81 -22.44 20.54
N GLU A 186 35.62 -21.34 19.81
CA GLU A 186 36.65 -20.69 18.98
C GLU A 186 37.13 -19.33 19.51
N GLY A 187 36.67 -18.89 20.69
CA GLY A 187 37.15 -17.66 21.37
C GLY A 187 36.10 -16.56 21.51
N VAL A 188 36.52 -15.41 22.05
CA VAL A 188 35.68 -14.22 22.23
C VAL A 188 36.04 -13.20 21.14
N MET A 189 35.07 -12.79 20.33
CA MET A 189 35.28 -11.67 19.42
C MET A 189 34.94 -10.37 20.12
N THR A 190 35.89 -9.43 20.17
CA THR A 190 35.65 -8.08 20.69
C THR A 190 35.34 -7.12 19.56
N PHE A 191 34.19 -6.46 19.64
CA PHE A 191 33.80 -5.37 18.74
C PHE A 191 33.99 -4.02 19.43
N ASN A 192 34.92 -3.24 18.91
CA ASN A 192 35.21 -1.88 19.38
C ASN A 192 34.54 -0.84 18.47
N TRP A 193 33.74 0.04 19.06
CA TRP A 193 33.05 1.12 18.35
C TRP A 193 33.70 2.47 18.61
N TYR A 194 34.03 3.19 17.55
CA TYR A 194 34.61 4.54 17.60
C TYR A 194 33.70 5.56 16.94
N ARG A 195 33.57 6.75 17.53
CA ARG A 195 32.74 7.83 16.98
C ARG A 195 33.43 9.18 16.96
N THR A 196 33.55 9.76 15.78
CA THR A 196 34.13 11.10 15.55
C THR A 196 33.29 11.88 14.52
N SER A 197 33.69 13.12 14.21
CA SER A 197 33.14 13.86 13.08
C SER A 197 34.03 13.68 11.84
N CYS A 198 33.45 13.71 10.66
CA CYS A 198 34.19 13.58 9.41
C CYS A 198 33.73 14.62 8.37
N ILE A 199 34.55 14.79 7.34
CA ILE A 199 34.12 15.35 6.06
C ILE A 199 34.21 14.29 4.97
N THR A 200 33.31 14.37 4.01
CA THR A 200 33.27 13.48 2.85
C THR A 200 33.39 14.33 1.59
N LEU A 201 34.35 13.97 0.74
CA LEU A 201 34.47 14.48 -0.63
C LEU A 201 33.85 13.46 -1.56
N TRP A 202 32.81 13.88 -2.26
CA TRP A 202 32.05 12.99 -3.13
C TRP A 202 31.98 13.56 -4.55
N PRO A 203 32.64 12.94 -5.53
CA PRO A 203 32.47 13.29 -6.94
C PRO A 203 30.98 13.30 -7.30
N THR A 204 30.48 14.47 -7.69
CA THR A 204 29.05 14.73 -7.94
C THR A 204 28.98 15.82 -9.01
N SER A 205 28.35 15.55 -10.14
CA SER A 205 28.15 16.58 -11.17
C SER A 205 27.13 17.63 -10.70
N GLU A 206 27.23 18.84 -11.25
CA GLU A 206 26.26 19.91 -10.93
C GLU A 206 24.83 19.52 -11.37
N SER A 207 24.71 18.84 -12.50
CA SER A 207 23.45 18.25 -12.98
C SER A 207 22.79 17.36 -11.93
N ARG A 208 23.54 16.39 -11.39
CA ARG A 208 23.07 15.51 -10.32
C ARG A 208 22.75 16.30 -9.06
N GLY A 209 23.55 17.30 -8.73
CA GLY A 209 23.29 18.15 -7.58
C GLY A 209 21.95 18.88 -7.65
N ILE A 210 21.55 19.34 -8.84
CA ILE A 210 20.24 19.96 -9.06
C ILE A 210 19.10 18.94 -8.86
N GLN A 211 19.25 17.73 -9.40
CA GLN A 211 18.27 16.65 -9.21
C GLN A 211 18.11 16.29 -7.72
N GLU A 212 19.22 16.15 -6.99
CA GLU A 212 19.19 15.86 -5.55
C GLU A 212 18.56 17.02 -4.75
N ARG A 213 18.77 18.28 -5.14
CA ARG A 213 18.04 19.43 -4.54
C ARG A 213 16.55 19.36 -4.80
N GLY A 214 16.11 18.76 -5.92
CA GLY A 214 14.71 18.46 -6.21
C GLY A 214 14.00 17.72 -5.09
N ARG A 215 14.73 16.87 -4.35
CA ARG A 215 14.19 16.05 -3.26
C ARG A 215 13.89 16.84 -1.98
N GLU A 216 14.45 18.03 -1.79
CA GLU A 216 14.18 18.84 -0.60
C GLU A 216 12.78 19.45 -0.63
N GLU A 217 11.88 19.07 0.28
CA GLU A 217 10.47 19.47 0.17
C GLU A 217 10.20 20.96 0.44
N ASN A 218 11.05 21.60 1.26
CA ASN A 218 10.80 22.93 1.83
C ASN A 218 11.70 24.03 1.23
N LEU A 219 12.01 23.95 -0.07
CA LEU A 219 12.75 25.02 -0.74
C LEU A 219 11.88 26.27 -0.89
N SER A 220 12.42 27.43 -0.48
CA SER A 220 11.74 28.70 -0.75
C SER A 220 11.85 29.06 -2.23
N TRP A 221 10.90 29.85 -2.75
CA TRP A 221 10.96 30.34 -4.13
C TRP A 221 12.27 31.07 -4.45
N LYS A 222 12.82 31.79 -3.47
CA LYS A 222 14.12 32.47 -3.59
C LYS A 222 15.27 31.48 -3.80
N ASP A 223 15.25 30.34 -3.10
CA ASP A 223 16.27 29.31 -3.23
C ASP A 223 16.15 28.58 -4.57
N ILE A 224 14.92 28.31 -5.03
CA ILE A 224 14.62 27.78 -6.36
C ILE A 224 15.20 28.70 -7.44
N LEU A 225 14.88 30.00 -7.37
CA LEU A 225 15.43 31.01 -8.29
C LEU A 225 16.96 31.08 -8.22
N GLY A 226 17.54 30.94 -7.03
CA GLY A 226 18.99 30.90 -6.84
C GLY A 226 19.65 29.75 -7.62
N ILE A 227 19.05 28.56 -7.59
CA ILE A 227 19.52 27.37 -8.30
C ILE A 227 19.38 27.55 -9.82
N VAL A 228 18.22 27.99 -10.28
CA VAL A 228 17.92 28.11 -11.72
C VAL A 228 18.78 29.21 -12.37
N ASN A 229 18.93 30.36 -11.71
CA ASN A 229 19.68 31.50 -12.25
C ASN A 229 21.21 31.35 -12.10
N GLN A 230 21.71 30.38 -11.35
CA GLN A 230 23.14 30.16 -11.20
C GLN A 230 23.76 29.77 -12.54
N GLN A 231 24.66 30.58 -13.08
CA GLN A 231 25.31 30.26 -14.36
C GLN A 231 26.12 28.96 -14.24
N PRO A 232 26.08 28.08 -15.27
CA PRO A 232 26.96 26.92 -15.32
C PRO A 232 28.43 27.35 -15.14
N PRO A 233 29.27 26.56 -14.45
CA PRO A 233 30.67 26.90 -14.27
C PRO A 233 31.36 27.09 -15.63
N PRO A 234 32.22 28.11 -15.79
CA PRO A 234 32.82 28.44 -17.09
C PRO A 234 33.79 27.36 -17.58
N THR A 235 34.26 26.50 -16.69
CA THR A 235 35.19 25.39 -16.94
C THR A 235 34.52 24.12 -17.50
N GLU A 236 33.19 24.02 -17.43
CA GLU A 236 32.44 22.87 -17.94
C GLU A 236 32.38 22.89 -19.48
N SER A 237 32.31 21.71 -20.09
CA SER A 237 32.10 21.56 -21.54
C SER A 237 30.72 22.08 -21.96
N GLU A 238 30.54 22.43 -23.24
CA GLU A 238 29.23 22.86 -23.75
C GLU A 238 28.14 21.79 -23.56
N PHE A 239 28.52 20.51 -23.64
CA PHE A 239 27.62 19.40 -23.35
C PHE A 239 27.18 19.39 -21.88
N GLU A 240 28.12 19.53 -20.93
CA GLU A 240 27.81 19.60 -19.50
C GLU A 240 26.96 20.82 -19.15
N LYS A 241 27.24 21.98 -19.76
CA LYS A 241 26.42 23.18 -19.61
C LYS A 241 24.98 22.95 -20.09
N ALA A 242 24.81 22.28 -21.23
CA ALA A 242 23.49 21.91 -21.74
C ALA A 242 22.77 20.94 -20.79
N GLN A 243 23.46 19.94 -20.23
CA GLN A 243 22.90 19.03 -19.23
C GLN A 243 22.48 19.76 -17.94
N ILE A 244 23.30 20.69 -17.45
CA ILE A 244 22.96 21.52 -16.28
C ILE A 244 21.68 22.31 -16.55
N ASN A 245 21.58 22.99 -17.69
CA ASN A 245 20.40 23.76 -18.05
C ASN A 245 19.17 22.86 -18.26
N PHE A 246 19.34 21.67 -18.82
CA PHE A 246 18.29 20.66 -18.97
C PHE A 246 17.70 20.29 -17.60
N HIS A 247 18.54 19.94 -16.62
CA HIS A 247 18.08 19.58 -15.28
C HIS A 247 17.51 20.77 -14.49
N LYS A 248 17.90 22.01 -14.79
CA LYS A 248 17.22 23.19 -14.23
C LYS A 248 15.80 23.33 -14.75
N VAL A 249 15.58 23.07 -16.04
CA VAL A 249 14.23 23.06 -16.63
C VAL A 249 13.39 21.97 -15.98
N GLU A 250 13.91 20.74 -15.89
CA GLU A 250 13.21 19.65 -15.21
C GLU A 250 12.89 19.99 -13.75
N PHE A 251 13.87 20.45 -12.99
CA PHE A 251 13.70 20.85 -11.59
C PHE A 251 12.62 21.92 -11.44
N LEU A 252 12.61 22.94 -12.28
CA LEU A 252 11.65 24.03 -12.17
C LEU A 252 10.23 23.59 -12.52
N ILE A 253 10.06 22.77 -13.56
CA ILE A 253 8.76 22.20 -13.92
C ILE A 253 8.26 21.25 -12.81
N ASP A 254 9.13 20.39 -12.31
CA ASP A 254 8.83 19.47 -11.21
C ASP A 254 8.33 20.24 -9.97
N ARG A 255 8.99 21.36 -9.61
CA ARG A 255 8.54 22.22 -8.52
C ARG A 255 7.16 22.82 -8.74
N CYS A 256 6.82 23.22 -9.97
CA CYS A 256 5.48 23.71 -10.29
C CYS A 256 4.41 22.63 -10.11
N ILE A 257 4.69 21.39 -10.52
CA ILE A 257 3.74 20.26 -10.49
C ILE A 257 3.63 19.66 -9.08
N VAL A 258 4.75 19.32 -8.44
CA VAL A 258 4.77 18.56 -7.17
C VAL A 258 4.44 19.43 -5.96
N HIS A 259 4.94 20.66 -5.92
CA HIS A 259 4.81 21.52 -4.72
C HIS A 259 3.70 22.57 -4.80
N GLY A 260 3.14 22.82 -5.99
CA GLY A 260 1.98 23.70 -6.16
C GLY A 260 2.29 25.16 -5.87
N LEU A 261 3.07 25.79 -6.73
CA LEU A 261 3.42 27.21 -6.60
C LEU A 261 2.23 28.14 -6.91
N PRO A 262 2.17 29.34 -6.31
CA PRO A 262 1.21 30.38 -6.69
C PRO A 262 1.36 30.82 -8.15
N ASP A 263 0.27 31.27 -8.78
CA ASP A 263 0.23 31.61 -10.23
C ASP A 263 1.31 32.57 -10.70
N HIS A 264 1.63 33.59 -9.90
CA HIS A 264 2.66 34.56 -10.27
C HIS A 264 4.05 33.90 -10.36
N GLN A 265 4.34 32.92 -9.48
CA GLN A 265 5.59 32.15 -9.51
C GLN A 265 5.59 31.14 -10.66
N VAL A 266 4.44 30.53 -10.99
CA VAL A 266 4.32 29.65 -12.16
C VAL A 266 4.54 30.42 -13.47
N ARG A 267 4.05 31.66 -13.57
CA ARG A 267 4.33 32.54 -14.73
C ARG A 267 5.81 32.87 -14.83
N GLU A 268 6.42 33.30 -13.72
CA GLU A 268 7.87 33.58 -13.66
C GLU A 268 8.69 32.33 -14.00
N ALA A 269 8.26 31.15 -13.53
CA ALA A 269 8.85 29.88 -13.90
C ALA A 269 8.75 29.62 -15.40
N GLY A 270 7.60 29.89 -16.02
CA GLY A 270 7.41 29.77 -17.47
C GLY A 270 8.36 30.65 -18.27
N ASP A 271 8.59 31.88 -17.84
CA ASP A 271 9.55 32.80 -18.49
C ASP A 271 10.99 32.26 -18.40
N LEU A 272 11.37 31.72 -17.24
CA LEU A 272 12.68 31.10 -17.04
C LEU A 272 12.84 29.83 -17.87
N VAL A 273 11.84 28.95 -17.87
CA VAL A 273 11.81 27.74 -18.71
C VAL A 273 11.96 28.12 -20.18
N TYR A 274 11.21 29.10 -20.68
CA TYR A 274 11.36 29.59 -22.06
C TYR A 274 12.81 29.98 -22.37
N SER A 275 13.41 30.80 -21.51
CA SER A 275 14.80 31.26 -21.71
C SER A 275 15.83 30.13 -21.67
N LEU A 276 15.61 29.10 -20.85
CA LEU A 276 16.52 27.97 -20.73
C LEU A 276 16.38 26.98 -21.89
N LEU A 277 15.17 26.76 -22.40
CA LEU A 277 14.92 25.88 -23.55
C LEU A 277 15.59 26.39 -24.83
N ASP A 278 15.72 27.71 -24.98
CA ASP A 278 16.44 28.35 -26.09
C ASP A 278 17.95 28.06 -26.06
N LEU A 279 18.49 27.70 -24.88
CA LEU A 279 19.89 27.32 -24.70
C LEU A 279 20.14 25.82 -24.88
N LEU A 280 19.08 25.01 -25.01
CA LEU A 280 19.19 23.56 -25.16
C LEU A 280 19.25 23.13 -26.62
N PRO A 281 20.10 22.13 -26.95
CA PRO A 281 20.00 21.38 -28.21
C PRO A 281 18.63 20.72 -28.37
N ASP A 282 18.21 20.48 -29.61
CA ASP A 282 16.87 19.95 -29.92
C ASP A 282 16.62 18.57 -29.29
N ASP A 283 17.64 17.69 -29.20
CA ASP A 283 17.51 16.37 -28.57
C ASP A 283 17.19 16.47 -27.07
N LEU A 284 17.84 17.37 -26.34
CA LEU A 284 17.55 17.62 -24.93
C LEU A 284 16.20 18.32 -24.76
N ARG A 285 15.84 19.23 -25.66
CA ARG A 285 14.52 19.88 -25.64
C ARG A 285 13.39 18.85 -25.76
N SER A 286 13.49 17.91 -26.70
CA SER A 286 12.51 16.82 -26.86
C SER A 286 12.48 15.86 -25.67
N ARG A 287 13.62 15.66 -24.99
CA ARG A 287 13.69 14.82 -23.78
C ARG A 287 12.96 15.44 -22.58
N VAL A 288 12.85 16.77 -22.49
CA VAL A 288 12.09 17.42 -21.41
C VAL A 288 10.66 16.87 -21.40
N GLU A 289 9.97 16.83 -22.55
CA GLU A 289 8.60 16.29 -22.62
C GLU A 289 8.50 14.82 -22.21
N THR A 290 9.51 14.02 -22.54
CA THR A 290 9.51 12.59 -22.24
C THR A 290 9.76 12.32 -20.75
N ASN A 291 10.68 13.07 -20.12
CA ASN A 291 11.06 12.87 -18.72
C ASN A 291 10.02 13.42 -17.73
N LEU A 292 9.18 14.38 -18.16
CA LEU A 292 8.05 14.85 -17.34
C LEU A 292 7.06 13.74 -17.00
N ILE A 293 6.94 12.72 -17.84
CA ILE A 293 6.07 11.57 -17.59
C ILE A 293 6.58 10.78 -16.39
N SER A 294 7.89 10.50 -16.30
CA SER A 294 8.49 9.79 -15.15
C SER A 294 8.41 10.60 -13.85
N SER A 295 8.69 11.90 -13.88
CA SER A 295 8.70 12.70 -12.64
C SER A 295 7.30 12.98 -12.08
N SER A 296 6.28 13.12 -12.95
CA SER A 296 4.90 13.44 -12.53
C SER A 296 4.13 12.20 -12.04
N VAL A 297 4.55 11.01 -12.47
CA VAL A 297 3.89 9.73 -12.18
C VAL A 297 4.52 9.06 -10.96
N ASP A 298 5.85 9.04 -10.86
CA ASP A 298 6.54 8.20 -9.88
C ASP A 298 6.64 8.87 -8.50
N VAL A 299 6.69 10.21 -8.44
CA VAL A 299 6.95 10.97 -7.19
C VAL A 299 5.79 10.89 -6.18
N GLN A 300 4.57 10.56 -6.60
CA GLN A 300 3.44 10.37 -5.68
C GLN A 300 3.08 8.91 -5.44
N ILE A 301 3.44 8.01 -6.35
CA ILE A 301 3.22 6.57 -6.18
C ILE A 301 4.26 5.99 -5.21
N GLU A 302 5.55 6.36 -5.34
CA GLU A 302 6.61 5.83 -4.47
C GLU A 302 6.63 6.45 -3.05
N LYS A 303 6.21 7.71 -2.88
CA LYS A 303 6.23 8.37 -1.55
C LYS A 303 5.10 7.92 -0.61
N GLU A 304 4.07 7.27 -1.12
CA GLU A 304 2.85 6.95 -0.37
C GLU A 304 2.57 5.45 -0.21
N GLU A 305 3.59 4.60 -0.40
CA GLU A 305 3.55 3.21 0.10
C GLU A 305 3.36 3.15 1.64
N ALA A 306 3.39 4.29 2.33
CA ALA A 306 2.88 4.46 3.68
C ALA A 306 1.51 5.21 3.69
N LYS A 307 0.41 4.44 3.61
CA LYS A 307 -1.01 4.80 3.93
C LYS A 307 -1.93 5.27 2.78
N SER A 308 -2.27 4.35 1.89
CA SER A 308 -3.61 3.93 1.41
C SER A 308 -4.80 4.86 1.11
N GLU A 309 -4.82 6.14 1.50
CA GLU A 309 -5.95 7.05 1.20
C GLU A 309 -5.54 8.36 0.50
N TYR A 310 -4.23 8.63 0.36
CA TYR A 310 -3.73 9.93 -0.11
C TYR A 310 -3.28 9.95 -1.59
N SER A 311 -3.09 8.78 -2.23
CA SER A 311 -2.35 8.66 -3.51
C SER A 311 -3.14 9.10 -4.74
N LEU A 312 -4.46 9.14 -4.64
CA LEU A 312 -5.34 9.51 -5.75
C LEU A 312 -5.63 11.00 -5.78
N LYS A 313 -5.75 11.62 -4.59
CA LYS A 313 -5.88 13.08 -4.47
C LYS A 313 -4.63 13.76 -4.99
N SER A 314 -3.47 13.17 -4.72
CA SER A 314 -2.19 13.68 -5.12
C SER A 314 -2.07 13.70 -6.66
N THR A 315 -2.49 12.64 -7.35
CA THR A 315 -2.47 12.53 -8.82
C THR A 315 -3.40 13.55 -9.52
N ALA A 316 -4.63 13.72 -9.02
CA ALA A 316 -5.57 14.71 -9.53
C ALA A 316 -5.07 16.16 -9.35
N ILE A 317 -4.41 16.42 -8.21
CA ILE A 317 -3.77 17.72 -7.93
C ILE A 317 -2.59 17.94 -8.87
N GLY A 318 -1.75 16.92 -9.10
CA GLY A 318 -0.63 16.97 -10.04
C GLY A 318 -1.09 17.28 -11.47
N PHE A 319 -2.12 16.58 -11.96
CA PHE A 319 -2.70 16.81 -13.28
C PHE A 319 -3.31 18.22 -13.41
N SER A 320 -4.08 18.67 -12.41
CA SER A 320 -4.61 20.05 -12.38
C SER A 320 -3.47 21.09 -12.41
N ARG A 321 -2.36 20.85 -11.71
CA ARG A 321 -1.20 21.75 -11.72
C ARG A 321 -0.47 21.74 -13.06
N LEU A 322 -0.32 20.58 -13.71
CA LEU A 322 0.22 20.46 -15.06
C LEU A 322 -0.60 21.29 -16.06
N LEU A 323 -1.92 21.15 -16.04
CA LEU A 323 -2.81 21.93 -16.91
C LEU A 323 -2.73 23.43 -16.61
N ARG A 324 -2.74 23.81 -15.33
CA ARG A 324 -2.61 25.20 -14.89
C ARG A 324 -1.27 25.81 -15.30
N MET A 325 -0.20 25.03 -15.23
CA MET A 325 1.10 25.43 -15.72
C MET A 325 1.05 25.71 -17.23
N LYS A 326 0.43 24.83 -18.02
CA LYS A 326 0.25 25.05 -19.47
C LYS A 326 -0.56 26.31 -19.79
N THR A 327 -1.59 26.65 -19.01
CA THR A 327 -2.35 27.90 -19.23
C THR A 327 -1.60 29.16 -18.85
N LEU A 328 -0.71 29.08 -17.85
CA LEU A 328 0.08 30.21 -17.36
C LEU A 328 1.39 30.41 -18.13
N PHE A 329 1.91 29.36 -18.76
CA PHE A 329 3.10 29.42 -19.60
C PHE A 329 2.84 30.27 -20.85
N ARG A 330 3.89 30.93 -21.34
CA ARG A 330 3.79 31.69 -22.58
C ARG A 330 3.40 30.79 -23.75
N LYS A 331 2.54 31.29 -24.63
CA LYS A 331 2.00 30.53 -25.77
C LYS A 331 3.06 30.12 -26.80
N ASP A 332 4.21 30.78 -26.80
CA ASP A 332 5.35 30.52 -27.68
C ASP A 332 6.35 29.50 -27.10
N ILE A 333 6.16 29.02 -25.86
CA ILE A 333 6.93 27.91 -25.32
C ILE A 333 6.63 26.64 -26.13
N GLN A 334 7.68 26.05 -26.71
CA GLN A 334 7.59 24.85 -27.57
C GLN A 334 7.23 23.54 -26.82
N ILE A 335 6.94 23.61 -25.51
CA ILE A 335 6.48 22.45 -24.74
C ILE A 335 4.96 22.33 -24.89
N SER A 336 4.52 21.23 -25.52
CA SER A 336 3.11 20.93 -25.75
C SER A 336 2.43 20.36 -24.50
N PHE A 337 3.14 19.54 -23.72
CA PHE A 337 2.59 18.61 -22.71
C PHE A 337 1.55 17.61 -23.26
N THR A 338 1.33 17.57 -24.57
CA THR A 338 0.27 16.77 -25.18
C THR A 338 0.46 15.28 -24.92
N LYS A 339 1.69 14.79 -25.10
CA LYS A 339 2.04 13.39 -24.82
C LYS A 339 1.85 13.06 -23.34
N THR A 340 2.37 13.91 -22.44
CA THR A 340 2.22 13.72 -20.99
C THR A 340 0.76 13.71 -20.56
N VAL A 341 -0.07 14.60 -21.11
CA VAL A 341 -1.51 14.61 -20.84
C VAL A 341 -2.15 13.32 -21.36
N ALA A 342 -1.90 12.91 -22.60
CA ALA A 342 -2.45 11.67 -23.15
C ALA A 342 -2.07 10.43 -22.32
N ASP A 343 -0.80 10.32 -21.93
CA ASP A 343 -0.29 9.22 -21.11
C ASP A 343 -0.90 9.22 -19.70
N LEU A 344 -1.19 10.40 -19.14
CA LEU A 344 -1.88 10.55 -17.86
C LEU A 344 -3.37 10.19 -17.99
N LEU A 345 -4.06 10.65 -19.03
CA LEU A 345 -5.47 10.35 -19.29
C LEU A 345 -5.74 8.86 -19.53
N GLY A 346 -4.76 8.14 -20.08
CA GLY A 346 -4.85 6.69 -20.27
C GLY A 346 -4.76 5.87 -18.98
N ARG A 347 -4.38 6.50 -17.85
CA ARG A 347 -4.28 5.83 -16.55
C ARG A 347 -5.62 5.88 -15.83
N SER A 348 -6.11 4.73 -15.37
CA SER A 348 -7.39 4.62 -14.67
C SER A 348 -7.41 5.23 -13.27
N SER A 349 -6.27 5.71 -12.77
CA SER A 349 -6.11 6.28 -11.42
C SER A 349 -6.34 7.80 -11.33
N ILE A 350 -6.51 8.51 -12.46
CA ILE A 350 -6.73 9.97 -12.40
C ILE A 350 -8.19 10.27 -12.09
N LEU A 351 -8.44 10.77 -10.88
CA LEU A 351 -9.75 11.25 -10.48
C LEU A 351 -9.96 12.69 -10.95
N PHE A 352 -10.88 12.87 -11.89
CA PHE A 352 -11.33 14.16 -12.41
C PHE A 352 -12.42 14.75 -11.50
N THR A 353 -12.25 16.02 -11.17
CA THR A 353 -13.34 16.86 -10.68
C THR A 353 -13.87 17.74 -11.82
N PRO A 354 -15.06 18.36 -11.68
CA PRO A 354 -15.52 19.37 -12.61
C PRO A 354 -14.49 20.49 -12.88
N GLU A 355 -13.71 20.89 -11.88
CA GLU A 355 -12.62 21.88 -12.01
C GLU A 355 -11.49 21.39 -12.90
N THR A 356 -11.06 20.14 -12.73
CA THR A 356 -9.98 19.57 -13.54
C THR A 356 -10.42 19.37 -14.99
N LEU A 357 -11.66 18.93 -15.20
CA LEU A 357 -12.25 18.79 -16.53
C LEU A 357 -12.41 20.14 -17.23
N GLN A 358 -12.87 21.17 -16.50
CA GLN A 358 -12.93 22.55 -16.97
C GLN A 358 -11.56 23.00 -17.47
N LEU A 359 -10.53 22.82 -16.63
CA LEU A 359 -9.18 23.26 -16.92
C LEU A 359 -8.61 22.51 -18.14
N LEU A 360 -8.89 21.22 -18.29
CA LEU A 360 -8.50 20.43 -19.47
C LEU A 360 -9.08 21.04 -20.76
N LEU A 361 -10.39 21.30 -20.75
CA LEU A 361 -11.11 21.90 -21.88
C LEU A 361 -10.60 23.31 -22.19
N GLU A 362 -10.40 24.17 -21.19
CA GLU A 362 -9.86 25.52 -21.37
C GLU A 362 -8.44 25.48 -21.97
N THR A 363 -7.60 24.57 -21.48
CA THR A 363 -6.20 24.43 -21.90
C THR A 363 -6.08 23.95 -23.34
N TYR A 364 -6.94 23.01 -23.75
CA TYR A 364 -6.82 22.30 -25.02
C TYR A 364 -8.03 22.46 -25.95
N GLN A 365 -8.86 23.50 -25.78
CA GLN A 365 -10.03 23.77 -26.62
C GLN A 365 -9.76 23.80 -28.13
N ASN A 366 -8.53 24.16 -28.54
CA ASN A 366 -8.12 24.23 -29.96
C ASN A 366 -7.30 23.02 -30.41
N SER A 367 -7.13 22.02 -29.55
CA SER A 367 -6.38 20.79 -29.86
C SER A 367 -7.24 19.85 -30.68
N GLU A 368 -6.66 19.22 -31.71
CA GLU A 368 -7.34 18.16 -32.46
C GLU A 368 -7.61 16.90 -31.59
N TYR A 369 -6.82 16.72 -30.52
CA TYR A 369 -6.91 15.57 -29.62
C TYR A 369 -7.98 15.68 -28.52
N ILE A 370 -8.57 16.87 -28.32
CA ILE A 370 -9.43 17.11 -27.16
C ILE A 370 -10.65 16.19 -27.13
N SER A 371 -11.21 15.86 -28.29
CA SER A 371 -12.39 14.99 -28.36
C SER A 371 -12.07 13.57 -27.89
N ASP A 372 -10.94 13.02 -28.33
CA ASP A 372 -10.50 11.68 -27.93
C ASP A 372 -10.09 11.64 -26.46
N TRP A 373 -9.43 12.69 -25.98
CA TRP A 373 -9.08 12.82 -24.57
C TRP A 373 -10.29 12.87 -23.65
N ILE A 374 -11.34 13.61 -24.02
CA ILE A 374 -12.57 13.66 -23.23
C ILE A 374 -13.26 12.30 -23.21
N ARG A 375 -13.28 11.56 -24.33
CA ARG A 375 -13.77 10.17 -24.36
C ARG A 375 -12.95 9.26 -23.43
N CYS A 376 -11.61 9.33 -23.51
CA CYS A 376 -10.72 8.56 -22.64
C CYS A 376 -10.92 8.88 -21.16
N VAL A 377 -11.14 10.16 -20.81
CA VAL A 377 -11.49 10.58 -19.45
C VAL A 377 -12.75 9.83 -19.03
N PHE A 378 -13.87 9.99 -19.74
CA PHE A 378 -15.13 9.38 -19.33
C PHE A 378 -15.15 7.85 -19.34
N GLU A 379 -14.40 7.23 -20.26
CA GLU A 379 -14.21 5.77 -20.29
C GLU A 379 -13.41 5.28 -19.09
N SER A 380 -12.31 5.96 -18.74
CA SER A 380 -11.47 5.55 -17.63
C SER A 380 -12.00 6.02 -16.27
N HIS A 381 -12.90 7.01 -16.24
CA HIS A 381 -13.26 7.70 -15.01
C HIS A 381 -14.17 6.87 -14.09
N PRO A 382 -13.86 6.81 -12.78
CA PRO A 382 -14.71 6.13 -11.80
C PRO A 382 -16.09 6.78 -11.57
N ASN A 383 -16.17 8.11 -11.50
CA ASN A 383 -17.43 8.80 -11.22
C ASN A 383 -18.26 8.92 -12.51
N VAL A 384 -19.29 8.10 -12.63
CA VAL A 384 -20.28 8.13 -13.73
C VAL A 384 -21.07 9.45 -13.78
N ASN A 385 -21.14 10.18 -12.67
CA ASN A 385 -21.86 11.46 -12.57
C ASN A 385 -20.98 12.67 -12.91
N LEU A 386 -19.70 12.50 -13.24
CA LEU A 386 -18.80 13.62 -13.56
C LEU A 386 -19.38 14.52 -14.66
N LEU A 387 -20.02 13.94 -15.67
CA LEU A 387 -20.64 14.70 -16.76
C LEU A 387 -21.81 15.57 -16.26
N GLN A 388 -22.66 15.01 -15.40
CA GLN A 388 -23.78 15.73 -14.80
C GLN A 388 -23.29 16.83 -13.86
N ASP A 389 -22.32 16.52 -12.99
CA ASP A 389 -21.70 17.47 -12.07
C ASP A 389 -21.07 18.65 -12.84
N PHE A 390 -20.43 18.34 -13.97
CA PHE A 390 -19.84 19.34 -14.86
C PHE A 390 -20.89 20.24 -15.51
N PHE A 391 -21.97 19.67 -16.06
CA PHE A 391 -23.07 20.47 -16.63
C PHE A 391 -23.71 21.39 -15.58
N HIS A 392 -23.96 20.88 -14.37
CA HIS A 392 -24.53 21.67 -13.29
C HIS A 392 -23.61 22.85 -12.91
N LYS A 393 -22.29 22.62 -12.88
CA LYS A 393 -21.31 23.69 -12.66
C LYS A 393 -21.33 24.72 -13.78
N MET A 394 -21.37 24.28 -15.04
CA MET A 394 -21.42 25.18 -16.20
C MET A 394 -22.65 26.09 -16.19
N GLU A 395 -23.82 25.56 -15.83
CA GLU A 395 -25.06 26.34 -15.68
C GLU A 395 -24.93 27.41 -14.60
N LYS A 396 -24.27 27.08 -13.49
CA LYS A 396 -24.07 27.99 -12.35
C LYS A 396 -23.06 29.10 -12.63
N GLU A 397 -22.03 28.82 -13.41
CA GLU A 397 -20.89 29.73 -13.67
C GLU A 397 -20.93 30.42 -15.05
N ASP A 398 -22.00 30.25 -15.83
CA ASP A 398 -22.20 30.87 -17.16
C ASP A 398 -21.03 30.62 -18.15
N MET A 399 -20.58 29.37 -18.22
CA MET A 399 -19.41 28.96 -19.01
C MET A 399 -19.73 28.67 -20.50
N ASN A 400 -20.42 29.60 -21.17
CA ASN A 400 -20.90 29.42 -22.56
C ASN A 400 -19.79 29.05 -23.57
N HIS A 401 -18.55 29.50 -23.34
CA HIS A 401 -17.43 29.21 -24.25
C HIS A 401 -17.00 27.73 -24.22
N LEU A 402 -17.05 27.07 -23.06
CA LEU A 402 -16.76 25.63 -22.93
C LEU A 402 -17.90 24.76 -23.44
N GLN A 403 -19.13 25.29 -23.40
CA GLN A 403 -20.29 24.63 -24.00
C GLN A 403 -20.10 24.42 -25.51
N ASN A 404 -19.43 25.34 -26.20
CA ASN A 404 -19.13 25.16 -27.62
C ASN A 404 -18.12 24.04 -27.88
N THR A 405 -17.10 23.91 -27.03
CA THR A 405 -16.12 22.81 -27.12
C THR A 405 -16.78 21.45 -26.83
N LEU A 406 -17.62 21.38 -25.80
CA LEU A 406 -18.36 20.16 -25.49
C LEU A 406 -19.44 19.84 -26.53
N THR A 407 -20.13 20.82 -27.10
CA THR A 407 -21.16 20.57 -28.13
C THR A 407 -20.56 20.06 -29.45
N GLY A 408 -19.26 20.24 -29.66
CA GLY A 408 -18.52 19.56 -30.73
C GLY A 408 -18.44 18.04 -30.55
N ILE A 409 -18.63 17.54 -29.33
CA ILE A 409 -18.76 16.11 -29.01
C ILE A 409 -20.23 15.83 -28.75
N SER A 410 -20.82 14.82 -29.39
CA SER A 410 -22.22 14.54 -29.09
C SER A 410 -22.32 14.05 -27.63
N VAL A 411 -23.24 14.62 -26.85
CA VAL A 411 -23.50 14.18 -25.46
C VAL A 411 -23.77 12.66 -25.43
N TYR A 412 -24.36 12.16 -26.51
CA TYR A 412 -24.56 10.74 -26.77
C TYR A 412 -23.25 9.93 -26.76
N ASP A 413 -22.21 10.36 -27.49
CA ASP A 413 -20.90 9.66 -27.53
C ASP A 413 -20.21 9.66 -26.17
N LEU A 414 -20.41 10.73 -25.38
CA LEU A 414 -19.89 10.80 -24.01
C LEU A 414 -20.56 9.75 -23.12
N HIS A 415 -21.87 9.57 -23.24
CA HIS A 415 -22.57 8.50 -22.53
C HIS A 415 -22.11 7.11 -22.95
N GLU A 416 -21.91 6.86 -24.25
CA GLU A 416 -21.35 5.58 -24.71
C GLU A 416 -19.95 5.34 -24.12
N SER A 417 -19.12 6.39 -24.00
CA SER A 417 -17.80 6.30 -23.35
C SER A 417 -17.91 5.95 -21.87
N ILE A 418 -18.80 6.63 -21.12
CA ILE A 418 -19.07 6.31 -19.70
C ILE A 418 -19.52 4.85 -19.56
N ILE A 419 -20.44 4.39 -20.41
CA ILE A 419 -20.97 3.02 -20.37
C ILE A 419 -19.90 1.99 -20.75
N SER A 420 -19.03 2.28 -21.72
CA SER A 420 -17.84 1.47 -22.05
C SER A 420 -16.93 1.33 -20.82
N GLY A 421 -16.70 2.44 -20.12
CA GLY A 421 -15.95 2.47 -18.87
C GLY A 421 -16.55 1.60 -17.77
N ILE A 422 -17.87 1.71 -17.57
CA ILE A 422 -18.65 0.87 -16.65
C ILE A 422 -18.44 -0.60 -17.02
N LYS A 423 -18.63 -0.97 -18.30
CA LYS A 423 -18.43 -2.34 -18.80
C LYS A 423 -17.04 -2.87 -18.49
N ARG A 424 -16.00 -2.07 -18.75
CA ARG A 424 -14.60 -2.45 -18.52
C ARG A 424 -14.37 -2.72 -17.03
N ARG A 425 -14.85 -1.86 -16.14
CA ARG A 425 -14.73 -2.04 -14.67
C ARG A 425 -15.53 -3.22 -14.14
N PHE A 426 -16.70 -3.52 -14.70
CA PHE A 426 -17.43 -4.73 -14.33
C PHE A 426 -16.76 -5.98 -14.90
N SER A 427 -16.16 -5.90 -16.09
CA SER A 427 -15.46 -7.05 -16.69
C SER A 427 -14.24 -7.50 -15.90
N THR A 428 -13.54 -6.58 -15.20
CA THR A 428 -12.37 -6.94 -14.38
C THR A 428 -12.72 -7.83 -13.18
N PHE A 429 -13.99 -7.92 -12.77
CA PHE A 429 -14.42 -8.90 -11.78
C PHE A 429 -14.39 -10.35 -12.30
N TYR A 430 -14.21 -10.56 -13.60
CA TYR A 430 -14.35 -11.86 -14.27
C TYR A 430 -13.22 -12.17 -15.27
N VAL A 431 -12.08 -11.50 -15.12
CA VAL A 431 -10.85 -11.81 -15.86
C VAL A 431 -10.03 -12.78 -14.99
N ASP A 432 -9.54 -13.87 -15.58
CA ASP A 432 -8.66 -14.81 -14.89
C ASP A 432 -7.37 -14.10 -14.48
N ASP A 433 -6.81 -14.43 -13.31
CA ASP A 433 -5.61 -13.78 -12.75
C ASP A 433 -4.41 -13.70 -13.73
N GLU A 434 -4.31 -14.65 -14.68
CA GLU A 434 -3.26 -14.65 -15.72
C GLU A 434 -3.42 -13.52 -16.76
N ASP A 435 -4.65 -13.18 -17.15
CA ASP A 435 -4.95 -12.09 -18.10
C ASP A 435 -4.91 -10.71 -17.42
N LEU A 436 -5.16 -10.71 -16.12
CA LEU A 436 -5.12 -9.55 -15.25
C LEU A 436 -3.70 -8.96 -15.16
N TYR A 437 -2.65 -9.79 -15.16
CA TYR A 437 -1.25 -9.31 -15.21
C TYR A 437 -0.96 -8.39 -16.42
N GLY A 438 -1.59 -8.61 -17.58
CA GLY A 438 -1.44 -7.73 -18.75
C GLY A 438 -2.08 -6.36 -18.58
N VAL A 439 -3.16 -6.27 -17.80
CA VAL A 439 -3.83 -5.01 -17.44
C VAL A 439 -3.07 -4.32 -16.29
N TYR A 440 -2.56 -5.09 -15.33
CA TYR A 440 -1.84 -4.62 -14.14
C TYR A 440 -0.44 -4.06 -14.44
N ILE A 441 0.26 -4.54 -15.47
CA ILE A 441 1.60 -4.02 -15.83
C ILE A 441 1.56 -2.55 -16.30
N THR A 442 0.38 -2.00 -16.60
CA THR A 442 0.22 -0.56 -16.89
C THR A 442 -0.30 0.28 -15.71
N ASN A 443 -0.71 -0.34 -14.60
CA ASN A 443 -1.30 0.30 -13.43
C ASN A 443 -0.51 -0.09 -12.17
N ILE A 444 0.44 0.75 -11.77
CA ILE A 444 1.28 0.56 -10.59
C ILE A 444 0.46 0.90 -9.34
N GLY A 445 -0.01 -0.12 -8.61
CA GLY A 445 -0.70 0.03 -7.32
C GLY A 445 -1.23 -1.30 -6.76
N ASN A 446 -1.20 -1.46 -5.43
CA ASN A 446 -1.60 -2.67 -4.70
C ASN A 446 -3.12 -2.94 -4.87
N PRO A 447 -3.54 -4.12 -5.38
CA PRO A 447 -4.93 -4.39 -5.79
C PRO A 447 -5.97 -4.33 -4.66
N GLU A 448 -5.59 -4.59 -3.40
CA GLU A 448 -6.55 -4.70 -2.29
C GLU A 448 -7.14 -3.35 -1.84
N GLU A 449 -6.50 -2.22 -2.17
CA GLU A 449 -6.99 -0.87 -1.85
C GLU A 449 -7.69 -0.18 -3.05
N TYR A 450 -7.44 -0.68 -4.25
CA TYR A 450 -7.86 -0.03 -5.50
C TYR A 450 -9.26 -0.43 -5.97
N GLU A 451 -9.75 -1.62 -5.62
CA GLU A 451 -10.85 -2.24 -6.37
C GLU A 451 -12.27 -1.94 -5.87
N LEU A 452 -12.48 -1.67 -4.57
CA LEU A 452 -13.86 -1.61 -4.05
C LEU A 452 -14.47 -0.22 -3.98
N TYR A 453 -13.69 0.82 -3.68
CA TYR A 453 -14.25 2.14 -3.35
C TYR A 453 -14.20 3.15 -4.49
N GLN A 454 -13.38 2.91 -5.51
CA GLN A 454 -13.10 3.94 -6.51
C GLN A 454 -14.03 3.88 -7.69
N GLY A 455 -14.49 2.71 -8.17
CA GLY A 455 -15.28 2.58 -9.40
C GLY A 455 -16.61 3.34 -9.47
N PHE A 456 -16.99 4.06 -8.41
CA PHE A 456 -18.27 4.72 -8.29
C PHE A 456 -18.25 6.11 -7.61
N GLY A 457 -17.07 6.71 -7.43
CA GLY A 457 -16.97 8.12 -7.02
C GLY A 457 -16.88 8.37 -5.50
N LEU A 458 -16.10 9.40 -5.16
CA LEU A 458 -15.91 9.89 -3.81
C LEU A 458 -17.24 10.40 -3.22
N ARG A 459 -17.39 10.20 -1.90
CA ARG A 459 -18.41 10.86 -1.05
C ARG A 459 -18.57 12.34 -1.45
N ARG A 460 -19.83 12.81 -1.49
CA ARG A 460 -20.21 14.21 -1.75
C ARG A 460 -19.18 15.21 -1.18
N PRO A 461 -18.62 16.12 -1.99
CA PRO A 461 -17.93 17.28 -1.45
C PRO A 461 -18.98 18.18 -0.79
N GLY A 462 -18.96 18.26 0.55
CA GLY A 462 -19.74 19.26 1.30
C GLY A 462 -20.88 18.75 2.19
N GLY A 463 -21.11 17.44 2.30
CA GLY A 463 -22.02 16.90 3.32
C GLY A 463 -21.26 16.61 4.61
N SER A 464 -21.43 17.44 5.64
CA SER A 464 -21.00 17.10 7.00
C SER A 464 -21.53 15.70 7.33
N THR A 465 -20.64 14.73 7.52
CA THR A 465 -20.99 13.44 8.11
C THR A 465 -21.57 13.70 9.48
N ILE A 466 -22.90 13.64 9.59
CA ILE A 466 -23.55 13.48 10.87
C ILE A 466 -23.15 12.07 11.33
N PRO A 467 -22.38 11.92 12.41
CA PRO A 467 -22.07 10.60 12.95
C PRO A 467 -23.39 10.02 13.48
N GLY A 468 -23.88 8.93 12.90
CA GLY A 468 -25.06 8.23 13.41
C GLY A 468 -26.07 7.73 12.39
N ILE A 469 -25.94 8.08 11.10
CA ILE A 469 -26.74 7.43 10.05
C ILE A 469 -25.83 6.45 9.32
N HIS A 470 -25.95 5.17 9.66
CA HIS A 470 -25.49 4.09 8.79
C HIS A 470 -26.20 4.28 7.44
N GLN A 471 -25.51 4.83 6.44
CA GLN A 471 -26.01 4.83 5.07
C GLN A 471 -26.04 3.36 4.64
N THR A 472 -27.24 2.77 4.64
CA THR A 472 -27.51 1.36 4.34
C THR A 472 -27.27 0.99 2.88
N MET A 473 -26.94 1.95 2.02
CA MET A 473 -26.64 1.71 0.60
C MET A 473 -25.16 1.94 0.30
N SER A 474 -24.55 0.99 -0.40
CA SER A 474 -23.18 1.12 -0.88
C SER A 474 -23.04 2.32 -1.84
N PRO A 475 -21.97 3.13 -1.76
CA PRO A 475 -21.71 4.25 -2.69
C PRO A 475 -21.88 3.91 -4.19
N PRO A 476 -21.51 2.70 -4.66
CA PRO A 476 -21.80 2.22 -6.01
C PRO A 476 -23.25 2.31 -6.44
N THR A 477 -24.15 1.90 -5.57
CA THR A 477 -25.58 1.86 -5.85
C THR A 477 -26.12 3.28 -6.06
N PHE A 478 -25.71 4.23 -5.21
CA PHE A 478 -26.17 5.61 -5.28
C PHE A 478 -25.74 6.28 -6.58
N CYS A 479 -24.49 6.08 -7.01
CA CYS A 479 -23.98 6.71 -8.21
C CYS A 479 -24.59 6.14 -9.49
N MET A 480 -24.79 4.83 -9.56
CA MET A 480 -25.48 4.19 -10.69
C MET A 480 -26.96 4.61 -10.76
N LYS A 481 -27.64 4.74 -9.61
CA LYS A 481 -29.01 5.28 -9.56
C LYS A 481 -29.10 6.66 -10.20
N ASN A 482 -28.24 7.61 -9.78
CA ASN A 482 -28.25 8.97 -10.35
C ASN A 482 -27.97 8.94 -11.86
N TYR A 483 -27.07 8.05 -12.30
CA TYR A 483 -26.76 7.91 -13.71
C TYR A 483 -27.94 7.38 -14.53
N VAL A 484 -28.70 6.40 -14.00
CA VAL A 484 -29.95 5.93 -14.63
C VAL A 484 -30.97 7.07 -14.75
N GLU A 485 -31.17 7.86 -13.70
CA GLU A 485 -32.04 9.05 -13.74
C GLU A 485 -31.55 10.09 -14.77
N PHE A 486 -30.23 10.20 -14.97
CA PHE A 486 -29.63 11.09 -15.95
C PHE A 486 -29.82 10.56 -17.39
N LEU A 487 -29.71 9.25 -17.60
CA LEU A 487 -30.02 8.60 -18.88
C LEU A 487 -31.52 8.68 -19.22
N ASP A 488 -32.39 8.60 -18.21
CA ASP A 488 -33.84 8.68 -18.38
C ASP A 488 -34.33 10.02 -18.95
N LYS A 489 -33.56 11.09 -18.70
CA LYS A 489 -33.80 12.45 -19.20
C LYS A 489 -33.30 12.70 -20.62
N GLN A 490 -32.59 11.73 -21.23
CA GLN A 490 -32.09 11.88 -22.59
C GLN A 490 -33.23 11.79 -23.63
N PRO A 491 -33.10 12.45 -24.79
CA PRO A 491 -34.11 12.39 -25.83
C PRO A 491 -34.19 10.98 -26.48
N LEU A 492 -35.36 10.62 -27.01
CA LEU A 492 -35.51 9.43 -27.86
C LEU A 492 -34.89 9.68 -29.25
N PRO A 493 -34.26 8.69 -29.91
CA PRO A 493 -34.10 7.28 -29.50
C PRO A 493 -32.89 6.99 -28.60
N HIS A 494 -32.06 7.99 -28.32
CA HIS A 494 -30.80 7.85 -27.57
C HIS A 494 -31.00 7.22 -26.20
N LYS A 495 -32.02 7.66 -25.46
CA LYS A 495 -32.41 7.08 -24.16
C LYS A 495 -32.48 5.56 -24.19
N THR A 496 -33.27 4.99 -25.11
CA THR A 496 -33.49 3.53 -25.18
C THR A 496 -32.19 2.80 -25.48
N ARG A 497 -31.36 3.32 -26.39
CA ARG A 497 -30.09 2.71 -26.74
C ARG A 497 -29.07 2.77 -25.60
N LEU A 498 -28.93 3.93 -24.94
CA LEU A 498 -28.01 4.08 -23.81
C LEU A 498 -28.40 3.19 -22.62
N LEU A 499 -29.69 3.08 -22.32
CA LEU A 499 -30.17 2.17 -21.28
C LEU A 499 -29.91 0.71 -21.64
N SER A 500 -30.07 0.32 -22.91
CA SER A 500 -29.74 -1.03 -23.38
C SER A 500 -28.25 -1.32 -23.22
N LEU A 501 -27.39 -0.39 -23.63
CA LEU A 501 -25.94 -0.52 -23.46
C LEU A 501 -25.56 -0.59 -21.98
N LEU A 502 -26.21 0.19 -21.11
CA LEU A 502 -25.97 0.13 -19.67
C LEU A 502 -26.33 -1.24 -19.10
N VAL A 503 -27.50 -1.79 -19.49
CA VAL A 503 -27.93 -3.14 -19.09
C VAL A 503 -26.89 -4.18 -19.51
N ASP A 504 -26.47 -4.16 -20.79
CA ASP A 504 -25.46 -5.09 -21.30
C ASP A 504 -24.12 -4.99 -20.54
N SER A 505 -23.77 -3.79 -20.06
CA SER A 505 -22.52 -3.53 -19.34
C SER A 505 -22.50 -4.00 -17.89
N ILE A 506 -23.67 -4.22 -17.27
CA ILE A 506 -23.80 -4.64 -15.86
C ILE A 506 -24.25 -6.10 -15.71
N MET A 507 -24.53 -6.79 -16.83
CA MET A 507 -24.83 -8.22 -16.82
C MET A 507 -23.69 -9.02 -16.20
N ILE A 508 -24.06 -9.96 -15.34
CA ILE A 508 -23.16 -10.90 -14.70
C ILE A 508 -22.88 -12.03 -15.71
N PRO A 509 -21.62 -12.32 -16.08
CA PRO A 509 -21.27 -13.45 -16.93
C PRO A 509 -21.42 -14.75 -16.13
N VAL A 510 -22.65 -15.28 -16.08
CA VAL A 510 -23.01 -16.43 -15.25
C VAL A 510 -22.14 -17.64 -15.57
N ASP A 511 -21.75 -17.83 -16.83
CA ASP A 511 -20.88 -18.91 -17.30
C ASP A 511 -19.50 -18.89 -16.63
N LYS A 512 -18.95 -17.71 -16.33
CA LYS A 512 -17.62 -17.52 -15.72
C LYS A 512 -17.57 -17.67 -14.21
N ILE A 513 -18.72 -17.74 -13.53
CA ILE A 513 -18.75 -17.89 -12.08
C ILE A 513 -18.22 -19.28 -11.70
N THR A 514 -17.08 -19.35 -11.01
CA THR A 514 -16.56 -20.59 -10.42
C THR A 514 -16.64 -20.52 -8.89
N PRO A 515 -17.38 -21.42 -8.20
CA PRO A 515 -17.60 -21.36 -6.74
C PRO A 515 -16.36 -21.55 -5.85
N THR A 516 -15.18 -21.82 -6.41
CA THR A 516 -14.01 -22.28 -5.66
C THR A 516 -13.08 -21.17 -5.17
N ASP A 517 -13.23 -19.94 -5.66
CA ASP A 517 -12.40 -18.80 -5.24
C ASP A 517 -13.22 -17.83 -4.37
N GLU A 518 -12.85 -17.76 -3.10
CA GLU A 518 -13.49 -16.91 -2.09
C GLU A 518 -13.43 -15.42 -2.48
N LYS A 519 -12.33 -14.95 -3.08
CA LYS A 519 -12.16 -13.56 -3.51
C LYS A 519 -13.09 -13.22 -4.67
N MET A 520 -13.15 -14.10 -5.68
CA MET A 520 -14.08 -13.96 -6.81
C MET A 520 -15.53 -14.00 -6.35
N THR A 521 -15.85 -14.85 -5.37
CA THR A 521 -17.20 -14.96 -4.79
C THR A 521 -17.62 -13.66 -4.09
N LEU A 522 -16.72 -13.05 -3.31
CA LEU A 522 -17.00 -11.76 -2.65
C LEU A 522 -17.26 -10.64 -3.66
N ARG A 523 -16.34 -10.44 -4.62
CA ARG A 523 -16.46 -9.42 -5.69
C ARG A 523 -17.77 -9.56 -6.47
N SER A 524 -18.09 -10.80 -6.79
CA SER A 524 -19.31 -11.16 -7.50
C SER A 524 -20.60 -10.89 -6.73
N ARG A 525 -20.61 -11.13 -5.41
CA ARG A 525 -21.73 -10.78 -4.52
C ARG A 525 -21.97 -9.27 -4.53
N GLU A 526 -20.93 -8.46 -4.55
CA GLU A 526 -21.06 -7.00 -4.62
C GLU A 526 -21.69 -6.55 -5.93
N GLN A 527 -21.28 -7.13 -7.07
CA GLN A 527 -21.92 -6.84 -8.35
C GLN A 527 -23.40 -7.25 -8.34
N LEU A 528 -23.73 -8.41 -7.78
CA LEU A 528 -25.12 -8.84 -7.61
C LEU A 528 -25.93 -7.81 -6.79
N ILE A 529 -25.34 -7.25 -5.74
CA ILE A 529 -25.96 -6.18 -4.94
C ILE A 529 -26.15 -4.89 -5.75
N VAL A 530 -25.18 -4.49 -6.57
CA VAL A 530 -25.34 -3.30 -7.43
C VAL A 530 -26.42 -3.54 -8.48
N THR A 531 -26.39 -4.69 -9.17
CA THR A 531 -27.35 -5.03 -10.23
C THR A 531 -28.77 -5.20 -9.69
N LYS A 532 -28.96 -5.84 -8.53
CA LYS A 532 -30.29 -5.97 -7.90
C LYS A 532 -30.88 -4.61 -7.55
N ASN A 533 -30.07 -3.69 -7.00
CA ASN A 533 -30.53 -2.36 -6.65
C ASN A 533 -30.87 -1.53 -7.91
N LEU A 534 -30.16 -1.76 -9.02
CA LEU A 534 -30.49 -1.12 -10.28
C LEU A 534 -31.82 -1.60 -10.84
N ILE A 535 -32.12 -2.90 -10.80
CA ILE A 535 -33.43 -3.46 -11.18
C ILE A 535 -34.54 -2.77 -10.37
N GLU A 536 -34.35 -2.61 -9.06
CA GLU A 536 -35.30 -1.91 -8.20
C GLU A 536 -35.51 -0.44 -8.64
N GLN A 537 -34.45 0.27 -9.05
CA GLN A 537 -34.60 1.62 -9.58
C GLN A 537 -35.35 1.64 -10.93
N PHE A 538 -35.07 0.69 -11.80
CA PHE A 538 -35.76 0.55 -13.09
C PHE A 538 -37.26 0.30 -12.90
N THR A 539 -37.64 -0.55 -11.95
CA THR A 539 -39.05 -0.87 -11.66
C THR A 539 -39.77 0.27 -10.94
N LYS A 540 -39.08 1.03 -10.08
CA LYS A 540 -39.65 2.19 -9.37
C LYS A 540 -39.78 3.44 -10.24
N THR A 541 -39.04 3.54 -11.34
CA THR A 541 -39.02 4.73 -12.21
C THR A 541 -40.13 4.66 -13.27
N PRO A 542 -41.20 5.48 -13.19
CA PRO A 542 -42.38 5.32 -14.05
C PRO A 542 -42.10 5.39 -15.56
N SER A 543 -41.11 6.20 -15.97
CA SER A 543 -40.67 6.37 -17.35
C SER A 543 -39.89 5.18 -17.93
N LEU A 544 -39.51 4.23 -17.08
CA LEU A 544 -38.75 3.03 -17.44
C LEU A 544 -39.58 1.74 -17.31
N VAL A 545 -40.81 1.84 -16.80
CA VAL A 545 -41.73 0.72 -16.69
C VAL A 545 -41.99 0.15 -18.09
N GLY A 546 -41.75 -1.15 -18.27
CA GLY A 546 -41.92 -1.85 -19.55
C GLY A 546 -40.71 -1.79 -20.48
N PHE A 547 -39.55 -1.30 -20.04
CA PHE A 547 -38.31 -1.40 -20.80
C PHE A 547 -37.86 -2.88 -20.87
N SER A 548 -37.92 -3.47 -22.08
CA SER A 548 -37.79 -4.93 -22.29
C SER A 548 -36.47 -5.53 -21.85
N GLU A 549 -35.39 -4.74 -21.83
CA GLU A 549 -34.07 -5.21 -21.41
C GLU A 549 -34.00 -5.45 -19.88
N ILE A 550 -34.91 -4.87 -19.09
CA ILE A 550 -34.98 -5.13 -17.64
C ILE A 550 -35.28 -6.60 -17.37
N GLU A 551 -36.14 -7.24 -18.17
CA GLU A 551 -36.45 -8.66 -18.00
C GLU A 551 -35.23 -9.54 -18.24
N LYS A 552 -34.37 -9.18 -19.21
CA LYS A 552 -33.10 -9.88 -19.42
C LYS A 552 -32.16 -9.72 -18.23
N LEU A 553 -32.08 -8.52 -17.66
CA LEU A 553 -31.26 -8.26 -16.48
C LEU A 553 -31.80 -9.00 -15.25
N ARG A 554 -33.12 -9.03 -15.07
CA ARG A 554 -33.80 -9.77 -14.00
C ARG A 554 -33.50 -11.27 -14.10
N GLU A 555 -33.65 -11.85 -15.29
CA GLU A 555 -33.29 -13.24 -15.55
C GLU A 555 -31.82 -13.53 -15.26
N ASN A 556 -30.92 -12.65 -15.70
CA ASN A 556 -29.49 -12.76 -15.41
C ASN A 556 -29.17 -12.73 -13.90
N VAL A 557 -29.83 -11.86 -13.12
CA VAL A 557 -29.71 -11.82 -11.65
C VAL A 557 -30.25 -13.11 -11.03
N ILE A 558 -31.35 -13.67 -11.53
CA ILE A 558 -31.88 -14.95 -11.03
C ILE A 558 -30.86 -16.07 -11.26
N GLU A 559 -30.36 -16.23 -12.48
CA GLU A 559 -29.35 -17.25 -12.82
C GLU A 559 -28.06 -17.09 -11.99
N ALA A 560 -27.57 -15.85 -11.86
CA ALA A 560 -26.40 -15.54 -11.03
C ALA A 560 -26.65 -15.90 -9.56
N THR A 561 -27.81 -15.54 -9.00
CA THR A 561 -28.21 -15.82 -7.61
C THR A 561 -28.23 -17.32 -7.34
N ILE A 562 -28.83 -18.10 -8.25
CA ILE A 562 -28.87 -19.57 -8.14
C ILE A 562 -27.45 -20.15 -8.12
N LYS A 563 -26.56 -19.61 -8.95
CA LYS A 563 -25.18 -20.09 -9.07
C LYS A 563 -24.28 -19.69 -7.89
N TYR A 564 -24.43 -18.48 -7.34
CA TYR A 564 -23.64 -18.01 -6.19
C TYR A 564 -24.05 -18.63 -4.86
N PHE A 565 -25.37 -18.83 -4.69
CA PHE A 565 -25.94 -19.35 -3.46
C PHE A 565 -26.49 -20.75 -3.73
N ALA A 566 -25.57 -21.65 -4.09
CA ALA A 566 -25.91 -23.01 -4.45
C ALA A 566 -26.40 -23.79 -3.23
N GLN A 567 -27.68 -24.13 -3.22
CA GLN A 567 -28.30 -24.78 -2.06
C GLN A 567 -28.10 -26.29 -2.07
N ALA A 568 -26.92 -26.72 -1.65
CA ALA A 568 -26.72 -28.07 -1.15
C ALA A 568 -27.14 -28.07 0.33
N LYS A 569 -28.38 -28.51 0.61
CA LYS A 569 -28.81 -28.74 1.99
C LYS A 569 -27.80 -29.70 2.64
N PRO A 570 -27.14 -29.32 3.74
CA PRO A 570 -26.18 -30.20 4.37
C PRO A 570 -26.90 -31.47 4.80
N GLU A 571 -26.35 -32.63 4.44
CA GLU A 571 -26.88 -33.90 4.90
C GLU A 571 -26.67 -34.00 6.41
N THR A 572 -27.70 -34.46 7.13
CA THR A 572 -27.56 -34.73 8.57
C THR A 572 -26.43 -35.73 8.75
N PRO A 573 -25.37 -35.39 9.52
CA PRO A 573 -24.18 -36.22 9.62
C PRO A 573 -24.54 -37.55 10.27
N ASN A 574 -24.08 -38.65 9.67
CA ASN A 574 -24.10 -39.92 10.36
C ASN A 574 -22.97 -39.92 11.40
N PHE A 575 -23.33 -39.75 12.67
CA PHE A 575 -22.37 -39.73 13.78
C PHE A 575 -21.79 -41.11 14.13
N TYR A 576 -22.12 -42.18 13.39
CA TYR A 576 -21.56 -43.50 13.63
C TYR A 576 -20.05 -43.54 13.40
N LEU A 577 -19.32 -43.94 14.44
CA LEU A 577 -17.89 -44.24 14.39
C LEU A 577 -17.66 -45.70 14.83
N PRO A 578 -16.70 -46.40 14.20
CA PRO A 578 -16.32 -47.75 14.63
C PRO A 578 -15.91 -47.76 16.10
N ALA A 579 -16.25 -48.85 16.79
CA ALA A 579 -15.80 -49.05 18.16
C ALA A 579 -14.28 -48.94 18.29
N TRP A 580 -13.86 -48.40 19.42
CA TRP A 580 -12.50 -48.24 19.86
C TRP A 580 -12.25 -49.11 21.09
N ASN A 581 -11.35 -50.09 20.94
CA ASN A 581 -10.85 -50.88 22.06
C ASN A 581 -9.48 -50.32 22.45
N SER A 582 -9.38 -49.71 23.63
CA SER A 582 -8.07 -49.28 24.15
C SER A 582 -7.17 -50.51 24.29
N PRO A 583 -5.97 -50.52 23.68
CA PRO A 583 -5.03 -51.63 23.78
C PRO A 583 -4.46 -51.79 25.21
N LYS A 584 -4.66 -50.79 26.08
CA LYS A 584 -4.19 -50.77 27.46
C LYS A 584 -5.31 -51.00 28.50
N CYS A 585 -6.55 -51.21 28.05
CA CYS A 585 -7.67 -51.56 28.92
C CYS A 585 -7.93 -53.07 28.92
N GLU A 586 -7.55 -53.76 30.01
CA GLU A 586 -7.76 -55.22 30.12
C GLU A 586 -9.24 -55.64 30.13
N LEU A 587 -10.14 -54.72 30.54
CA LEU A 587 -11.58 -54.96 30.62
C LEU A 587 -12.32 -54.68 29.30
N GLY A 588 -11.67 -54.05 28.32
CA GLY A 588 -12.24 -53.72 27.01
C GLY A 588 -13.62 -53.04 27.10
N SER A 589 -14.60 -53.57 26.36
CA SER A 589 -15.98 -53.06 26.34
C SER A 589 -16.74 -53.23 27.67
N GLY A 590 -16.25 -54.05 28.60
CA GLY A 590 -16.80 -54.19 29.96
C GLY A 590 -16.33 -53.09 30.92
N CYS A 591 -15.38 -52.24 30.50
CA CYS A 591 -14.95 -51.08 31.27
C CYS A 591 -16.07 -50.02 31.32
N ALA A 592 -16.31 -49.43 32.49
CA ALA A 592 -17.29 -48.35 32.66
C ALA A 592 -17.00 -47.11 31.79
N ILE A 593 -15.76 -46.93 31.35
CA ILE A 593 -15.31 -45.80 30.52
C ILE A 593 -15.28 -46.20 29.05
N CYS A 594 -14.55 -47.27 28.70
CA CYS A 594 -14.45 -47.71 27.31
C CYS A 594 -15.77 -48.24 26.75
N GLY A 595 -16.63 -48.85 27.57
CA GLY A 595 -17.96 -49.30 27.17
C GLY A 595 -18.88 -48.13 26.79
N VAL A 596 -18.94 -47.10 27.63
CA VAL A 596 -19.75 -45.89 27.38
C VAL A 596 -19.19 -45.11 26.20
N LEU A 597 -17.87 -44.96 26.08
CA LEU A 597 -17.26 -44.34 24.91
C LEU A 597 -17.58 -45.13 23.62
N ASN A 598 -17.56 -46.47 23.66
CA ASN A 598 -17.94 -47.29 22.51
C ASN A 598 -19.42 -47.19 22.14
N GLN A 599 -20.30 -47.07 23.13
CA GLN A 599 -21.71 -46.80 22.91
C GLN A 599 -21.92 -45.44 22.25
N PHE A 600 -21.27 -44.40 22.77
CA PHE A 600 -21.26 -43.06 22.19
C PHE A 600 -20.72 -43.06 20.75
N LEU A 601 -19.56 -43.68 20.50
CA LEU A 601 -18.99 -43.76 19.15
C LEU A 601 -19.95 -44.43 18.17
N ARG A 602 -20.63 -45.51 18.59
CA ARG A 602 -21.62 -46.21 17.75
C ARG A 602 -22.98 -45.51 17.67
N SER A 603 -23.23 -44.49 18.48
CA SER A 603 -24.47 -43.73 18.41
C SER A 603 -24.52 -42.95 17.09
N LYS A 604 -25.66 -43.04 16.40
CA LYS A 604 -25.93 -42.27 15.18
C LYS A 604 -26.42 -40.84 15.48
N ILE A 605 -26.79 -40.57 16.74
CA ILE A 605 -27.50 -39.36 17.16
C ILE A 605 -26.64 -38.54 18.13
N GLU A 606 -25.96 -39.21 19.07
CA GLU A 606 -25.15 -38.53 20.07
C GLU A 606 -23.90 -37.94 19.42
N SER A 607 -23.73 -36.63 19.61
CA SER A 607 -22.64 -35.84 19.04
C SER A 607 -21.58 -35.41 20.07
N SER A 608 -21.92 -35.44 21.37
CA SER A 608 -21.00 -35.22 22.48
C SER A 608 -21.39 -36.09 23.69
N VAL A 609 -20.40 -36.58 24.43
CA VAL A 609 -20.62 -37.26 25.72
C VAL A 609 -19.71 -36.65 26.78
N GLU A 610 -20.28 -36.33 27.94
CA GLU A 610 -19.54 -35.86 29.11
C GLU A 610 -19.37 -37.01 30.10
N PHE A 611 -18.13 -37.21 30.54
CA PHE A 611 -17.79 -38.15 31.60
C PHE A 611 -17.55 -37.39 32.91
N PRO A 612 -18.41 -37.55 33.93
CA PRO A 612 -18.16 -37.02 35.25
C PRO A 612 -17.05 -37.82 35.92
N THR A 613 -16.01 -37.16 36.43
CA THR A 613 -14.87 -37.87 37.01
C THR A 613 -14.93 -37.84 38.55
N ASN A 614 -15.77 -38.69 39.13
CA ASN A 614 -15.75 -38.98 40.57
C ASN A 614 -14.75 -40.12 40.84
N TRP A 615 -13.47 -39.78 41.01
CA TRP A 615 -12.36 -40.73 40.92
C TRP A 615 -12.36 -41.81 42.02
N ASN A 616 -12.62 -43.05 41.62
CA ASN A 616 -11.91 -44.22 42.15
C ASN A 616 -10.45 -44.22 41.57
N ILE A 617 -9.45 -44.67 42.35
CA ILE A 617 -8.03 -44.74 41.95
C ILE A 617 -7.84 -45.52 40.63
N ASP A 618 -8.63 -46.58 40.40
CA ASP A 618 -8.56 -47.45 39.22
C ASP A 618 -9.16 -46.79 37.96
N GLU A 619 -10.14 -45.90 38.13
CA GLU A 619 -10.76 -45.14 37.03
C GLU A 619 -9.86 -43.98 36.60
N LYS A 620 -9.19 -43.34 37.56
CA LYS A 620 -8.22 -42.27 37.30
C LYS A 620 -7.10 -42.72 36.37
N GLU A 621 -6.61 -43.94 36.54
CA GLU A 621 -5.54 -44.48 35.69
C GLU A 621 -6.05 -44.79 34.28
N HIS A 622 -7.29 -45.30 34.14
CA HIS A 622 -7.95 -45.43 32.84
C HIS A 622 -8.15 -44.09 32.13
N TYR A 623 -8.55 -43.03 32.84
CA TYR A 623 -8.70 -41.71 32.24
C TYR A 623 -7.36 -41.11 31.83
N LYS A 624 -6.27 -41.35 32.55
CA LYS A 624 -4.91 -40.96 32.11
C LYS A 624 -4.46 -41.75 30.89
N ILE A 625 -4.77 -43.03 30.83
CA ILE A 625 -4.47 -43.88 29.66
C ILE A 625 -5.26 -43.39 28.45
N LEU A 626 -6.57 -43.14 28.63
CA LEU A 626 -7.46 -42.56 27.64
C LEU A 626 -6.92 -41.19 27.18
N HIS A 627 -6.57 -40.31 28.12
CA HIS A 627 -5.96 -39.01 27.83
C HIS A 627 -4.65 -39.17 27.05
N ALA A 628 -3.74 -40.05 27.46
CA ALA A 628 -2.48 -40.29 26.75
C ALA A 628 -2.65 -40.96 25.37
N GLU A 629 -3.71 -41.76 25.18
CA GLU A 629 -4.00 -42.42 23.91
C GLU A 629 -4.75 -41.53 22.93
N LEU A 630 -5.62 -40.64 23.43
CA LEU A 630 -6.46 -39.75 22.64
C LEU A 630 -5.85 -38.36 22.40
N THR A 631 -4.56 -38.14 22.67
CA THR A 631 -3.93 -36.81 22.51
C THR A 631 -2.67 -36.84 21.66
N TYR A 632 -2.67 -36.02 20.60
CA TYR A 632 -1.46 -35.53 19.94
C TYR A 632 -1.28 -34.06 20.37
N VAL A 633 -0.20 -33.75 21.09
CA VAL A 633 -0.05 -32.44 21.74
C VAL A 633 0.58 -31.43 20.80
N HIS A 634 -0.12 -30.32 20.52
CA HIS A 634 0.54 -29.06 20.20
C HIS A 634 -0.12 -27.90 20.99
N TYR A 635 0.70 -27.25 21.82
CA TYR A 635 0.49 -26.04 22.64
C TYR A 635 -0.07 -26.13 24.09
N PRO A 636 0.42 -25.23 25.00
CA PRO A 636 0.04 -25.23 26.42
C PRO A 636 -0.88 -24.05 26.77
N GLN A 637 -2.20 -24.26 26.84
CA GLN A 637 -3.12 -23.36 27.56
C GLN A 637 -4.25 -24.15 28.25
N VAL A 638 -4.94 -23.49 29.20
CA VAL A 638 -5.83 -24.02 30.27
C VAL A 638 -7.06 -24.83 29.78
N LEU A 639 -7.32 -24.84 28.47
CA LEU A 639 -8.22 -25.78 27.81
C LEU A 639 -7.40 -26.52 26.76
N LEU A 640 -7.12 -27.80 27.03
CA LEU A 640 -6.38 -28.63 26.10
C LEU A 640 -7.38 -29.25 25.11
N LYS A 641 -7.38 -28.73 23.87
CA LYS A 641 -8.14 -29.26 22.74
C LYS A 641 -7.28 -30.27 21.97
N TYR A 642 -7.80 -31.46 21.74
CA TYR A 642 -7.07 -32.53 21.09
C TYR A 642 -7.87 -33.14 19.94
N GLU A 643 -7.21 -33.33 18.80
CA GLU A 643 -7.76 -34.06 17.65
C GLU A 643 -7.24 -35.51 17.69
N TYR A 644 -8.14 -36.49 17.80
CA TYR A 644 -7.78 -37.91 17.79
C TYR A 644 -8.67 -38.71 16.85
N ARG A 645 -8.07 -39.22 15.77
CA ARG A 645 -8.80 -39.47 14.52
C ARG A 645 -9.38 -38.14 14.03
N SER A 646 -9.31 -37.85 12.73
CA SER A 646 -9.90 -36.64 12.13
C SER A 646 -11.40 -36.42 12.45
N GLU A 647 -12.04 -37.38 13.12
CA GLU A 647 -13.46 -37.44 13.43
C GLU A 647 -13.83 -37.10 14.90
N LEU A 648 -12.89 -36.97 15.84
CA LEU A 648 -13.17 -36.68 17.27
C LEU A 648 -12.37 -35.49 17.83
N GLU A 649 -13.06 -34.68 18.64
CA GLU A 649 -12.48 -33.66 19.50
C GLU A 649 -12.60 -34.08 20.96
N VAL A 650 -11.49 -34.04 21.68
CA VAL A 650 -11.43 -34.36 23.10
C VAL A 650 -11.01 -33.13 23.88
N SER A 651 -11.78 -32.77 24.90
CA SER A 651 -11.45 -31.69 25.81
C SER A 651 -11.47 -32.16 27.27
N PHE A 652 -10.51 -31.68 28.04
CA PHE A 652 -10.43 -31.93 29.47
C PHE A 652 -10.36 -30.61 30.23
N SER A 653 -11.24 -30.44 31.21
CA SER A 653 -11.22 -29.30 32.12
C SER A 653 -10.75 -29.74 33.50
N GLU A 654 -9.56 -29.30 33.88
CA GLU A 654 -9.01 -29.54 35.22
C GLU A 654 -9.91 -28.98 36.33
N TRP A 655 -10.57 -27.85 36.06
CA TRP A 655 -11.39 -27.13 37.04
C TRP A 655 -12.70 -27.84 37.32
N SER A 656 -13.41 -28.29 36.28
CA SER A 656 -14.68 -29.02 36.45
C SER A 656 -14.48 -30.52 36.66
N ARG A 657 -13.25 -31.02 36.46
CA ARG A 657 -12.92 -32.45 36.44
C ARG A 657 -13.85 -33.22 35.50
N ARG A 658 -14.06 -32.68 34.31
CA ARG A 658 -14.88 -33.31 33.27
C ARG A 658 -14.06 -33.59 32.03
N PHE A 659 -14.39 -34.72 31.41
CA PHE A 659 -13.87 -35.11 30.11
C PHE A 659 -15.03 -35.04 29.12
N ASN A 660 -14.87 -34.30 28.03
CA ASN A 660 -15.87 -34.21 26.97
C ASN A 660 -15.26 -34.75 25.68
N VAL A 661 -15.94 -35.71 25.07
CA VAL A 661 -15.62 -36.24 23.75
C VAL A 661 -16.73 -35.84 22.81
N SER A 662 -16.40 -35.09 21.77
CA SER A 662 -17.32 -34.63 20.74
C SER A 662 -16.92 -35.16 19.36
N LYS A 663 -17.89 -35.43 18.49
CA LYS A 663 -17.64 -35.86 17.11
C LYS A 663 -17.50 -34.62 16.23
N ILE A 664 -16.39 -34.51 15.49
CA ILE A 664 -16.07 -33.33 14.65
C ILE A 664 -17.13 -33.09 13.58
N ALA A 665 -17.78 -34.16 13.09
CA ALA A 665 -18.91 -34.09 12.15
C ALA A 665 -20.05 -33.16 12.65
N LYS A 666 -20.17 -32.92 13.96
CA LYS A 666 -21.16 -32.00 14.54
C LYS A 666 -20.83 -30.56 14.17
N TYR A 667 -19.58 -30.17 14.36
CA TYR A 667 -19.10 -28.83 14.04
C TYR A 667 -19.12 -28.61 12.53
N SER A 668 -18.65 -29.58 11.75
CA SER A 668 -18.72 -29.50 10.28
C SER A 668 -20.15 -29.37 9.76
N TYR A 669 -21.12 -30.07 10.34
CA TYR A 669 -22.53 -29.91 10.00
C TYR A 669 -23.09 -28.56 10.47
N ALA A 670 -22.76 -28.12 11.68
CA ALA A 670 -23.20 -26.83 12.20
C ALA A 670 -22.69 -25.69 11.32
N ASP A 671 -21.41 -25.70 10.94
CA ASP A 671 -20.80 -24.72 10.04
C ASP A 671 -21.48 -24.76 8.66
N ALA A 672 -21.67 -25.94 8.09
CA ALA A 672 -22.38 -26.10 6.81
C ALA A 672 -23.85 -25.66 6.90
N LYS A 673 -24.53 -25.87 8.03
CA LYS A 673 -25.91 -25.42 8.28
C LYS A 673 -25.98 -23.89 8.41
N ILE A 674 -25.02 -23.27 9.11
CA ILE A 674 -24.90 -21.82 9.21
C ILE A 674 -24.67 -21.22 7.82
N GLU A 675 -23.74 -21.78 7.06
CA GLU A 675 -23.47 -21.34 5.68
C GLU A 675 -24.71 -21.49 4.80
N TYR A 676 -25.36 -22.66 4.82
CA TYR A 676 -26.60 -22.92 4.08
C TYR A 676 -27.71 -21.91 4.44
N ASN A 677 -27.96 -21.68 5.73
CA ASN A 677 -28.96 -20.71 6.19
C ASN A 677 -28.62 -19.29 5.73
N GLY A 678 -27.34 -18.92 5.78
CA GLY A 678 -26.85 -17.65 5.22
C GLY A 678 -27.13 -17.52 3.73
N GLN A 679 -26.85 -18.57 2.95
CA GLN A 679 -27.12 -18.59 1.51
C GLN A 679 -28.63 -18.52 1.19
N VAL A 680 -29.48 -19.22 1.96
CA VAL A 680 -30.95 -19.12 1.85
C VAL A 680 -31.38 -17.67 2.08
N LYS A 681 -30.96 -17.06 3.20
CA LYS A 681 -31.33 -15.68 3.55
C LYS A 681 -30.93 -14.68 2.47
N GLU A 682 -29.76 -14.82 1.87
CA GLU A 682 -29.32 -13.96 0.76
C GLU A 682 -30.19 -14.14 -0.50
N ARG A 683 -30.54 -15.38 -0.86
CA ARG A 683 -31.46 -15.64 -1.98
C ARG A 683 -32.82 -15.03 -1.76
N GLU A 684 -33.41 -15.23 -0.58
CA GLU A 684 -34.68 -14.63 -0.21
C GLU A 684 -34.62 -13.09 -0.33
N THR A 685 -33.53 -12.49 0.16
CA THR A 685 -33.31 -11.04 0.05
C THR A 685 -33.27 -10.59 -1.40
N VAL A 686 -32.50 -11.26 -2.27
CA VAL A 686 -32.39 -10.88 -3.69
C VAL A 686 -33.71 -11.10 -4.44
N PHE A 687 -34.34 -12.26 -4.27
CA PHE A 687 -35.59 -12.60 -4.96
C PHE A 687 -36.76 -11.71 -4.52
N LYS A 688 -36.88 -11.40 -3.22
CA LYS A 688 -37.88 -10.45 -2.69
C LYS A 688 -37.72 -9.07 -3.34
N MET A 689 -36.49 -8.58 -3.51
CA MET A 689 -36.22 -7.27 -4.13
C MET A 689 -36.59 -7.20 -5.61
N ILE A 690 -36.37 -8.27 -6.38
CA ILE A 690 -36.70 -8.31 -7.82
C ILE A 690 -38.10 -8.87 -8.12
N GLY A 691 -38.90 -9.11 -7.07
CA GLY A 691 -40.25 -9.67 -7.17
C GLY A 691 -40.29 -11.07 -7.77
N GLU A 692 -39.30 -11.92 -7.50
CA GLU A 692 -39.28 -13.33 -7.89
C GLU A 692 -39.86 -14.19 -6.75
N PRO A 693 -40.90 -15.01 -6.99
CA PRO A 693 -41.45 -15.89 -5.97
C PRO A 693 -40.48 -17.00 -5.55
N PHE A 694 -40.37 -17.26 -4.25
CA PHE A 694 -39.53 -18.32 -3.69
C PHE A 694 -40.27 -19.13 -2.59
N ASN A 695 -39.82 -20.36 -2.33
CA ASN A 695 -40.34 -21.23 -1.27
C ASN A 695 -39.60 -21.00 0.07
N ARG A 696 -39.96 -21.75 1.13
CA ARG A 696 -39.28 -21.68 2.45
C ARG A 696 -37.78 -22.01 2.42
N GLU A 697 -37.34 -22.74 1.40
CA GLU A 697 -35.94 -23.07 1.20
C GLU A 697 -35.22 -22.01 0.36
N GLY A 698 -35.86 -20.93 -0.08
CA GLY A 698 -35.24 -19.91 -0.95
C GLY A 698 -35.06 -20.36 -2.41
N ARG A 699 -35.75 -21.43 -2.84
CA ARG A 699 -35.77 -21.93 -4.23
C ARG A 699 -36.91 -21.29 -5.01
N ILE A 700 -36.68 -21.03 -6.29
CA ILE A 700 -37.72 -20.52 -7.19
C ILE A 700 -38.44 -21.66 -7.91
N ARG A 701 -39.58 -21.37 -8.54
CA ARG A 701 -40.46 -22.41 -9.11
C ARG A 701 -39.76 -23.37 -10.07
N ARG A 702 -38.82 -22.89 -10.89
CA ARG A 702 -38.11 -23.73 -11.87
C ARG A 702 -37.03 -24.64 -11.28
N GLU A 703 -36.63 -24.42 -10.03
CA GLU A 703 -35.67 -25.28 -9.33
C GLU A 703 -36.35 -26.43 -8.58
N VAL A 704 -37.68 -26.39 -8.48
CA VAL A 704 -38.48 -27.33 -7.70
C VAL A 704 -39.35 -28.16 -8.66
N PRO A 705 -39.46 -29.49 -8.46
CA PRO A 705 -40.37 -30.31 -9.27
C PRO A 705 -41.81 -29.78 -9.26
N ASP A 706 -42.50 -29.96 -10.39
CA ASP A 706 -43.89 -29.53 -10.54
C ASP A 706 -44.78 -30.04 -9.40
N GLY A 707 -45.55 -29.13 -8.79
CA GLY A 707 -46.48 -29.44 -7.69
C GLY A 707 -45.88 -29.38 -6.28
N GLN A 708 -44.57 -29.20 -6.13
CA GLN A 708 -43.91 -29.08 -4.81
C GLN A 708 -43.56 -27.64 -4.40
N PHE A 709 -43.77 -26.67 -5.28
CA PHE A 709 -43.53 -25.27 -4.99
C PHE A 709 -44.66 -24.68 -4.13
N VAL A 710 -44.38 -24.45 -2.85
CA VAL A 710 -45.23 -23.67 -1.95
C VAL A 710 -44.56 -22.33 -1.69
N GLU A 711 -45.16 -21.26 -2.21
CA GLU A 711 -44.65 -19.90 -2.07
C GLU A 711 -44.59 -19.50 -0.59
N LYS A 712 -43.45 -18.94 -0.16
CA LYS A 712 -43.33 -18.36 1.17
C LYS A 712 -44.15 -17.07 1.18
N CYS A 713 -45.21 -17.01 1.99
CA CYS A 713 -46.01 -15.79 2.13
C CYS A 713 -45.14 -14.63 2.64
N THR A 714 -44.85 -13.65 1.80
CA THR A 714 -44.01 -12.48 2.13
C THR A 714 -44.79 -11.34 2.78
N ALA A 715 -45.91 -11.62 3.44
CA ALA A 715 -46.81 -10.58 3.96
C ALA A 715 -46.24 -9.94 5.25
N THR A 716 -45.54 -8.82 5.08
CA THR A 716 -45.20 -7.77 6.07
C THR A 716 -44.55 -8.23 7.37
N ASP A 717 -43.23 -8.46 7.32
CA ASP A 717 -42.33 -8.56 8.48
C ASP A 717 -41.98 -7.16 9.05
N ASP A 718 -42.98 -6.32 9.35
CA ASP A 718 -42.75 -5.04 10.06
C ASP A 718 -42.69 -5.24 11.60
N ASP A 719 -42.82 -6.48 12.09
CA ASP A 719 -42.55 -6.84 13.49
C ASP A 719 -41.11 -7.37 13.63
N GLU A 720 -40.16 -6.43 13.75
CA GLU A 720 -38.80 -6.68 14.31
C GLU A 720 -38.91 -7.04 15.80
N GLY A 721 -39.62 -8.11 16.13
CA GLY A 721 -39.64 -8.72 17.45
C GLY A 721 -38.58 -9.80 17.49
N ASP A 722 -37.47 -9.52 18.16
CA ASP A 722 -36.37 -10.42 18.55
C ASP A 722 -36.59 -11.90 18.14
N ASP A 723 -35.94 -12.31 17.05
CA ASP A 723 -35.62 -13.73 16.81
C ASP A 723 -34.65 -14.16 17.93
N GLU A 724 -35.19 -14.43 19.12
CA GLU A 724 -34.62 -15.42 20.01
C GLU A 724 -34.43 -16.67 19.14
N MET A 725 -33.20 -17.20 19.10
CA MET A 725 -32.95 -18.50 18.52
C MET A 725 -33.77 -19.51 19.33
N ASP A 726 -35.03 -19.70 18.94
CA ASP A 726 -35.79 -20.88 19.30
C ASP A 726 -34.98 -22.03 18.70
N ASP A 727 -34.19 -22.66 19.57
CA ASP A 727 -33.77 -24.03 19.42
C ASP A 727 -35.06 -24.83 19.22
N GLU A 728 -35.50 -24.97 17.95
CA GLU A 728 -36.46 -25.98 17.55
C GLU A 728 -35.81 -27.32 17.94
N GLU A 729 -36.10 -27.77 19.16
CA GLU A 729 -35.97 -29.16 19.57
C GLU A 729 -36.71 -29.96 18.50
N ASP A 730 -35.95 -30.75 17.74
CA ASP A 730 -36.47 -31.68 16.76
C ASP A 730 -37.58 -32.50 17.44
N ASP A 731 -38.83 -32.20 17.11
CA ASP A 731 -40.01 -32.96 17.50
C ASP A 731 -39.87 -34.34 16.82
N GLU A 732 -39.25 -35.28 17.53
CA GLU A 732 -39.08 -36.67 17.10
C GLU A 732 -40.47 -37.27 16.87
N GLY A 733 -40.82 -37.44 15.59
CA GLY A 733 -42.08 -38.06 15.19
C GLY A 733 -42.23 -39.46 15.79
N GLU A 734 -43.19 -39.62 16.70
CA GLU A 734 -43.74 -40.91 17.09
C GLU A 734 -44.43 -41.56 15.88
N GLU A 735 -43.74 -42.47 15.19
CA GLU A 735 -44.37 -43.42 14.27
C GLU A 735 -45.14 -44.48 15.10
N GLU A 736 -46.47 -44.31 15.20
CA GLU A 736 -47.40 -45.34 15.65
C GLU A 736 -47.34 -46.56 14.72
N TRP A 737 -46.80 -47.68 15.22
CA TRP A 737 -46.92 -48.98 14.58
C TRP A 737 -48.24 -49.65 14.97
N GLU A 738 -49.25 -49.56 14.10
CA GLU A 738 -50.44 -50.42 14.14
C GLU A 738 -50.08 -51.84 13.69
N GLY A 739 -50.17 -52.80 14.62
CA GLY A 739 -50.04 -54.23 14.34
C GLY A 739 -51.40 -54.93 14.29
N GLU A 740 -51.89 -55.21 13.09
CA GLU A 740 -52.96 -56.18 12.85
C GLU A 740 -52.39 -57.60 12.68
N GLY A 741 -53.08 -58.60 13.25
CA GLY A 741 -53.28 -59.87 12.53
C GLY A 741 -52.68 -61.16 13.11
N GLU A 742 -53.53 -61.89 13.86
CA GLU A 742 -53.84 -63.34 13.75
C GLU A 742 -52.70 -64.37 13.90
N GLY A 743 -52.72 -65.23 14.93
CA GLY A 743 -53.35 -66.56 14.90
C GLY A 743 -52.26 -67.63 14.63
N GLU A 744 -52.16 -68.82 15.22
CA GLU A 744 -53.06 -69.71 15.94
C GLU A 744 -52.19 -70.70 16.77
N ASP A 745 -52.78 -71.14 17.89
CA ASP A 745 -52.88 -72.51 18.42
C ASP A 745 -51.73 -73.42 18.91
N LEU A 746 -52.16 -74.12 19.99
CA LEU A 746 -51.78 -75.44 20.54
C LEU A 746 -50.58 -75.53 21.49
N ILE A 747 -50.60 -76.27 22.62
CA ILE A 747 -51.59 -76.82 23.58
C ILE A 747 -50.75 -77.67 24.57
N LEU A 748 -51.08 -77.61 25.87
CA LEU A 748 -50.90 -78.60 26.98
C LEU A 748 -49.50 -79.26 27.20
N PHE A 749 -49.01 -79.44 28.44
CA PHE A 749 -49.62 -80.22 29.53
C PHE A 749 -49.01 -79.89 30.91
N GLU A 750 -49.89 -80.00 31.91
CA GLU A 750 -49.74 -80.26 33.37
C GLU A 750 -48.93 -79.33 34.28
#